data_AF-A0A952TKR5-F1
#
_entry.id   AF-A0A952TKR5-F1
#
_cell.length_a   1.000
_cell.length_b   1.000
_cell.length_c   1.000
_cell.angle_alpha   90.00
_cell.angle_beta   90.00
_cell.angle_gamma   90.00
#
_symmetry.space_group_name_H-M   'P 1'
#
loop_
_entity.id
_entity.type
_entity.pdbx_description
1 polymer ?
#
loop_
_entity_poly.entity_id
_entity_poly.type
_entity_poly.pdbx_seq_one_letter_code
_entity_poly.pdbx_strand_id
1 'polypeptide(L)'
;MRQFSYRFALATFALILPLQASAQLLCRQALLPSIPGTGSPATAHEIYNQYREDLLTPTSRDRVRLSNGTEVPIVRSFEKEGLFYEEIASWFPYMRAEAKAKMVAAFEKEQTAARKPLTDMLKDLPYLRGNSTPGWRSMTPKQRLDAIVALENPFGALPLNFKSLLFEKSIINFDDVAPGANTPRNITVGDDLGSYEVRSRNGITSQRQFFEERQAAEAFLDGKVGHQHLFHAWPRDARLREEMAPYYIELLDSTTWFLYWRQMKRNPEEVSSVLAHPYLGVYTRDSLNRLYSAVIKDQPEKFKDKFRMVGARSFKSSAEIPEQVQRGAHVPDWELRSGNKGAARDFVESILLSRLETGDYTALRQYNSYEFNPSAPARELLTGKLDEAGIRAVETFEATYKPIEYSTHTLAKNHVRNKVMSPLFPWANRIPLGAKTPLIEKLQREYAEGLVQVAKDFAVKWPKAKNTTEKAEINEETMSALESLMFEFSSRARLDHEFERYLTPVPKELPSIVVESKGPVNVNQLKSGLEYSFRFPIELKPQSKESAEKEIGALAERIGRSLGAVSVEKAVAQQAHGHGISVKYTFADAHGRKWRVEWDGIQRTYVRGQVRNAWGGHVEIPTPAMSPAEIQSILPRLYGTARDFGYTPDRKFGGAHYNFDLAPLKALPVAQGTRAVTNLITYFETRSPIMMAIWTHPKRYRAAWPVEPRAEFLRTLEKFSGDWKDLGQMLYNQRYFNTGVGRKPKYVPLNLTALMAEIVPAQFFDRSVDIRNPESSWTPDFANVRDRGEARFFDAPRDEATASLQMKYWLAVLNKGFNHQGVMPVERPFRYEDLQQWIQDPVSFLKASEAHLRELGLDPIEFQSVLWESYTNLLSGERMNFPENRVFPEFQRVGR
;
A
#
# COMPACT_ATOMS: atom_id res chain seq x y z
N MET A 1 -18.25 -31.06 -41.63
CA MET A 1 -19.59 -30.70 -42.14
C MET A 1 -20.64 -31.24 -41.17
N ARG A 2 -21.75 -30.52 -40.93
CA ARG A 2 -23.03 -30.93 -40.26
C ARG A 2 -22.90 -31.70 -38.92
N GLN A 3 -23.15 -31.06 -37.77
CA GLN A 3 -24.47 -30.96 -37.08
C GLN A 3 -25.10 -32.31 -36.69
N PHE A 4 -25.23 -32.58 -35.38
CA PHE A 4 -26.38 -33.19 -34.66
C PHE A 4 -26.04 -33.26 -33.14
N SER A 5 -26.90 -33.70 -32.20
CA SER A 5 -28.01 -32.91 -31.62
C SER A 5 -28.32 -33.31 -30.15
N TYR A 6 -28.77 -32.33 -29.34
CA TYR A 6 -29.76 -32.44 -28.24
C TYR A 6 -29.60 -33.37 -26.99
N ARG A 7 -29.66 -32.71 -25.81
CA ARG A 7 -30.43 -33.00 -24.57
C ARG A 7 -30.71 -34.45 -24.10
N PHE A 8 -30.47 -34.70 -22.80
CA PHE A 8 -31.53 -35.12 -21.86
C PHE A 8 -31.21 -34.72 -20.40
N ALA A 9 -32.22 -34.71 -19.51
CA ALA A 9 -32.12 -34.30 -18.10
C ALA A 9 -33.08 -35.12 -17.20
N LEU A 10 -33.01 -34.87 -15.88
CA LEU A 10 -33.99 -35.21 -14.80
C LEU A 10 -34.02 -36.63 -14.17
N ALA A 11 -33.76 -36.66 -12.85
CA ALA A 11 -34.45 -37.34 -11.73
C ALA A 11 -33.43 -37.57 -10.58
N THR A 12 -33.40 -36.97 -9.37
CA THR A 12 -34.35 -36.36 -8.39
C THR A 12 -34.81 -37.32 -7.27
N PHE A 13 -34.84 -36.79 -6.02
CA PHE A 13 -35.24 -37.37 -4.70
C PHE A 13 -34.17 -38.20 -3.93
N ALA A 14 -33.98 -38.09 -2.59
CA ALA A 14 -34.41 -37.07 -1.60
C ALA A 14 -33.74 -37.25 -0.20
N LEU A 15 -33.78 -36.20 0.66
CA LEU A 15 -34.02 -36.17 2.14
C LEU A 15 -33.18 -37.13 3.06
N ILE A 16 -32.56 -36.79 4.21
CA ILE A 16 -32.92 -35.97 5.41
C ILE A 16 -31.64 -35.57 6.22
N LEU A 17 -31.65 -34.44 6.95
CA LEU A 17 -30.70 -34.04 8.05
C LEU A 17 -31.30 -34.42 9.43
N PRO A 18 -30.54 -34.69 10.55
CA PRO A 18 -29.57 -33.71 11.07
C PRO A 18 -28.42 -34.17 12.04
N LEU A 19 -27.51 -33.21 12.31
CA LEU A 19 -26.82 -32.87 13.59
C LEU A 19 -25.86 -33.80 14.39
N GLN A 20 -24.76 -33.14 14.81
CA GLN A 20 -23.98 -33.24 16.08
C GLN A 20 -22.88 -34.31 16.33
N ALA A 21 -21.65 -33.79 16.49
CA ALA A 21 -20.60 -34.15 17.47
C ALA A 21 -19.95 -35.57 17.41
N SER A 22 -18.69 -35.83 17.77
CA SER A 22 -17.59 -35.04 18.37
C SER A 22 -16.23 -35.63 17.95
N ALA A 23 -15.13 -34.85 17.93
CA ALA A 23 -13.78 -35.36 18.20
C ALA A 23 -12.78 -34.20 18.47
N GLN A 24 -12.45 -33.98 19.74
CA GLN A 24 -11.25 -33.22 20.14
C GLN A 24 -10.06 -34.19 20.22
N LEU A 25 -8.85 -33.78 19.80
CA LEU A 25 -7.61 -33.90 20.59
C LEU A 25 -6.37 -33.32 19.88
N LEU A 26 -5.31 -33.06 20.66
CA LEU A 26 -3.94 -32.65 20.28
C LEU A 26 -3.80 -31.18 19.80
N CYS A 27 -2.95 -30.31 20.37
CA CYS A 27 -1.93 -30.47 21.42
C CYS A 27 -1.96 -29.31 22.46
N ARG A 28 -1.34 -29.56 23.63
CA ARG A 28 -1.13 -28.59 24.73
C ARG A 28 0.34 -28.66 25.17
N GLN A 29 0.87 -27.57 25.75
CA GLN A 29 2.25 -27.39 26.27
C GLN A 29 3.32 -27.24 25.16
N ALA A 30 4.34 -26.38 25.26
CA ALA A 30 4.84 -25.50 26.34
C ALA A 30 5.49 -24.22 25.71
N LEU A 31 5.92 -23.14 26.39
CA LEU A 31 6.09 -22.76 27.81
C LEU A 31 5.58 -21.31 28.07
N LEU A 32 5.46 -20.93 29.34
CA LEU A 32 5.47 -19.53 29.86
C LEU A 32 6.06 -19.54 31.29
N PRO A 33 6.73 -18.47 31.76
CA PRO A 33 6.90 -18.18 33.18
C PRO A 33 5.90 -17.12 33.67
N SER A 34 4.80 -17.62 34.24
CA SER A 34 4.05 -17.11 35.40
C SER A 34 3.91 -15.60 35.73
N ILE A 35 2.65 -15.14 35.81
CA ILE A 35 2.15 -14.30 36.93
C ILE A 35 0.81 -14.94 37.42
N PRO A 36 0.49 -15.02 38.73
CA PRO A 36 -0.61 -15.88 39.22
C PRO A 36 -1.87 -15.16 39.73
N GLY A 37 -3.04 -15.69 39.34
CA GLY A 37 -4.35 -15.55 40.02
C GLY A 37 -5.18 -14.29 39.71
N THR A 38 -6.50 -14.33 39.57
CA THR A 38 -7.46 -15.46 39.40
C THR A 38 -8.68 -14.98 38.60
N GLY A 39 -9.11 -15.72 37.58
CA GLY A 39 -10.29 -15.42 36.76
C GLY A 39 -9.93 -15.26 35.29
N SER A 40 -10.39 -16.18 34.44
CA SER A 40 -10.18 -16.07 32.98
C SER A 40 -10.99 -14.89 32.44
N PRO A 41 -10.41 -13.97 31.65
CA PRO A 41 -11.22 -13.08 30.84
C PRO A 41 -11.96 -13.94 29.82
N ALA A 42 -13.30 -13.90 29.83
CA ALA A 42 -14.07 -14.40 28.71
C ALA A 42 -13.68 -13.60 27.47
N THR A 43 -13.42 -14.29 26.36
CA THR A 43 -13.14 -13.64 25.10
C THR A 43 -14.35 -12.79 24.69
N ALA A 44 -14.14 -11.73 23.90
CA ALA A 44 -15.24 -10.92 23.37
C ALA A 44 -16.30 -11.78 22.63
N HIS A 45 -15.88 -12.93 22.10
CA HIS A 45 -16.69 -13.93 21.43
C HIS A 45 -17.60 -14.76 22.37
N GLU A 46 -17.19 -15.00 23.63
CA GLU A 46 -17.99 -15.76 24.60
C GLU A 46 -19.08 -14.89 25.24
N ILE A 47 -18.73 -13.64 25.58
CA ILE A 47 -19.68 -12.63 26.08
C ILE A 47 -20.77 -12.34 25.03
N TYR A 48 -20.39 -12.35 23.75
CA TYR A 48 -21.28 -12.17 22.60
C TYR A 48 -22.35 -13.26 22.48
N ASN A 49 -22.00 -14.53 22.70
CA ASN A 49 -22.96 -15.63 22.58
C ASN A 49 -24.03 -15.63 23.68
N GLN A 50 -23.68 -15.17 24.89
CA GLN A 50 -24.61 -15.14 26.03
C GLN A 50 -25.55 -13.92 26.02
N TYR A 51 -25.19 -12.85 25.32
CA TYR A 51 -26.05 -11.66 25.12
C TYR A 51 -27.13 -11.85 24.04
N ARG A 52 -27.11 -13.00 23.34
CA ARG A 52 -27.82 -13.23 22.07
C ARG A 52 -29.29 -13.66 22.24
N GLU A 53 -29.69 -14.17 23.39
CA GLU A 53 -30.99 -14.86 23.54
C GLU A 53 -32.15 -13.93 23.99
N ASP A 54 -31.86 -12.75 24.54
CA ASP A 54 -32.84 -12.03 25.40
C ASP A 54 -33.64 -10.87 24.77
N LEU A 55 -33.34 -10.39 23.54
CA LEU A 55 -33.72 -9.02 23.11
C LEU A 55 -34.60 -8.89 21.84
N LEU A 56 -35.49 -9.86 21.58
CA LEU A 56 -36.43 -9.83 20.45
C LEU A 56 -37.71 -9.01 20.72
N THR A 57 -37.86 -7.79 20.15
CA THR A 57 -39.07 -7.28 19.42
C THR A 57 -39.02 -5.77 19.02
N PRO A 58 -39.85 -5.24 18.07
CA PRO A 58 -39.65 -3.91 17.42
C PRO A 58 -40.89 -2.97 17.23
N THR A 59 -40.70 -1.66 16.89
CA THR A 59 -41.49 -0.89 15.83
C THR A 59 -41.09 0.60 15.56
N SER A 60 -40.53 0.85 14.35
CA SER A 60 -40.76 1.91 13.29
C SER A 60 -41.02 3.44 13.46
N ARG A 61 -40.34 4.23 12.58
CA ARG A 61 -40.76 5.40 11.72
C ARG A 61 -41.07 6.80 12.31
N ASP A 62 -40.94 7.93 11.58
CA ASP A 62 -39.86 8.36 10.66
C ASP A 62 -39.87 9.89 10.38
N ARG A 63 -38.75 10.55 10.72
CA ARG A 63 -38.32 11.93 10.39
C ARG A 63 -37.00 12.09 11.13
N VAL A 64 -35.87 12.43 10.49
CA VAL A 64 -34.62 12.64 11.25
C VAL A 64 -34.62 14.03 11.89
N ARG A 65 -35.34 14.11 13.01
CA ARG A 65 -35.14 15.13 14.02
C ARG A 65 -33.86 14.79 14.77
N LEU A 66 -32.83 15.60 14.59
CA LEU A 66 -31.58 15.48 15.34
C LEU A 66 -31.85 15.73 16.84
N SER A 67 -30.96 15.27 17.72
CA SER A 67 -31.18 15.28 19.18
C SER A 67 -31.36 16.66 19.81
N ASN A 68 -31.08 17.73 19.07
CA ASN A 68 -31.32 19.13 19.43
C ASN A 68 -32.68 19.66 18.93
N GLY A 69 -33.57 18.79 18.43
CA GLY A 69 -34.89 19.16 17.93
C GLY A 69 -34.92 19.63 16.48
N THR A 70 -33.77 19.78 15.80
CA THR A 70 -33.69 20.23 14.40
C THR A 70 -34.13 19.12 13.45
N GLU A 71 -35.20 19.35 12.70
CA GLU A 71 -35.58 18.49 11.57
C GLU A 71 -34.81 18.93 10.32
N VAL A 72 -33.96 18.05 9.78
CA VAL A 72 -33.18 18.33 8.57
C VAL A 72 -33.83 17.71 7.32
N PRO A 73 -34.14 18.50 6.28
CA PRO A 73 -34.52 17.97 4.98
C PRO A 73 -33.33 17.30 4.28
N ILE A 74 -33.59 16.23 3.54
CA ILE A 74 -32.62 15.31 2.90
C ILE A 74 -31.73 15.94 1.78
N VAL A 75 -31.79 17.27 1.58
CA VAL A 75 -31.58 17.92 0.26
C VAL A 75 -30.22 18.64 0.05
N ARG A 76 -29.34 18.79 1.06
CA ARG A 76 -28.13 19.65 0.94
C ARG A 76 -26.81 18.96 1.29
N SER A 77 -26.30 18.25 0.29
CA SER A 77 -25.48 17.08 0.54
C SER A 77 -24.44 16.79 -0.56
N PHE A 78 -24.75 17.16 -1.81
CA PHE A 78 -24.07 16.69 -3.01
C PHE A 78 -22.78 17.46 -3.35
N GLU A 79 -21.65 17.07 -2.73
CA GLU A 79 -20.29 17.15 -3.31
C GLU A 79 -19.47 15.91 -2.88
N LYS A 80 -20.06 14.73 -3.13
CA LYS A 80 -19.54 13.45 -2.66
C LYS A 80 -19.37 12.46 -3.80
N GLU A 81 -18.19 11.84 -3.83
CA GLU A 81 -17.86 10.63 -4.58
C GLU A 81 -17.83 10.72 -6.12
N GLY A 82 -17.99 11.90 -6.74
CA GLY A 82 -17.46 12.16 -8.09
C GLY A 82 -18.00 11.27 -9.22
N LEU A 83 -19.21 10.72 -9.06
CA LEU A 83 -20.02 10.16 -10.13
C LEU A 83 -21.45 10.67 -9.96
N PHE A 84 -21.96 11.39 -10.95
CA PHE A 84 -23.36 11.78 -11.02
C PHE A 84 -24.24 10.52 -11.15
N TYR A 85 -25.54 10.64 -10.83
CA TYR A 85 -26.49 9.55 -11.07
C TYR A 85 -26.39 9.02 -12.52
N GLU A 86 -26.09 9.90 -13.49
CA GLU A 86 -25.94 9.58 -14.91
C GLU A 86 -24.83 8.55 -15.20
N GLU A 87 -23.76 8.56 -14.42
CA GLU A 87 -22.61 7.67 -14.56
C GLU A 87 -22.83 6.31 -13.89
N ILE A 88 -23.76 6.25 -12.92
CA ILE A 88 -24.07 5.03 -12.12
C ILE A 88 -25.47 4.46 -12.38
N ALA A 89 -26.26 5.07 -13.26
CA ALA A 89 -27.68 4.73 -13.50
C ALA A 89 -27.90 3.29 -13.96
N SER A 90 -26.88 2.67 -14.57
CA SER A 90 -26.88 1.28 -14.99
C SER A 90 -26.86 0.30 -13.81
N TRP A 91 -26.28 0.70 -12.68
CA TRP A 91 -26.20 -0.12 -11.47
C TRP A 91 -27.54 -0.17 -10.71
N PHE A 92 -28.37 0.88 -10.86
CA PHE A 92 -29.63 1.08 -10.12
C PHE A 92 -30.86 1.19 -11.04
N PRO A 93 -31.23 0.14 -11.79
CA PRO A 93 -32.29 0.22 -12.80
C PRO A 93 -33.73 0.19 -12.24
N TYR A 94 -33.91 0.05 -10.93
CA TYR A 94 -35.20 -0.14 -10.26
C TYR A 94 -35.44 0.90 -9.15
N MET A 95 -36.70 1.32 -8.97
CA MET A 95 -37.14 2.00 -7.74
C MET A 95 -37.70 0.98 -6.74
N ARG A 96 -37.53 1.25 -5.45
CA ARG A 96 -38.23 0.53 -4.36
C ARG A 96 -39.70 0.98 -4.28
N ALA A 97 -40.53 0.21 -3.59
CA ALA A 97 -41.98 0.47 -3.51
C ALA A 97 -42.29 1.84 -2.86
N GLU A 98 -41.49 2.21 -1.86
CA GLU A 98 -41.59 3.43 -1.06
C GLU A 98 -41.35 4.70 -1.90
N ALA A 99 -40.54 4.60 -2.95
CA ALA A 99 -40.19 5.71 -3.84
C ALA A 99 -41.43 6.29 -4.54
N LYS A 100 -42.37 5.42 -4.94
CA LYS A 100 -43.65 5.82 -5.56
C LYS A 100 -44.46 6.72 -4.63
N ALA A 101 -44.51 6.38 -3.34
CA ALA A 101 -45.21 7.17 -2.33
C ALA A 101 -44.53 8.53 -2.10
N LYS A 102 -43.19 8.59 -2.10
CA LYS A 102 -42.43 9.86 -2.03
C LYS A 102 -42.73 10.77 -3.23
N MET A 103 -42.80 10.24 -4.45
CA MET A 103 -43.16 11.04 -5.63
C MET A 103 -44.59 11.62 -5.53
N VAL A 104 -45.57 10.84 -5.04
CA VAL A 104 -46.94 11.34 -4.81
C VAL A 104 -46.96 12.42 -3.72
N ALA A 105 -46.33 12.18 -2.58
CA ALA A 105 -46.26 13.14 -1.47
C ALA A 105 -45.53 14.44 -1.86
N ALA A 106 -44.49 14.36 -2.70
CA ALA A 106 -43.82 15.53 -3.26
C ALA A 106 -44.76 16.35 -4.16
N PHE A 107 -45.50 15.69 -5.06
CA PHE A 107 -46.47 16.35 -5.95
C PHE A 107 -47.63 17.02 -5.19
N GLU A 108 -48.11 16.39 -4.11
CA GLU A 108 -49.14 16.96 -3.23
C GLU A 108 -48.61 18.19 -2.48
N LYS A 109 -47.39 18.11 -1.94
CA LYS A 109 -46.70 19.23 -1.28
C LYS A 109 -46.46 20.41 -2.24
N GLU A 110 -46.24 20.15 -3.53
CA GLU A 110 -46.08 21.19 -4.55
C GLU A 110 -47.38 21.94 -4.89
N GLN A 111 -48.56 21.43 -4.53
CA GLN A 111 -49.82 22.13 -4.83
C GLN A 111 -49.88 23.50 -4.14
N THR A 112 -49.33 23.61 -2.93
CA THR A 112 -49.30 24.85 -2.12
C THR A 112 -47.94 25.56 -2.11
N ALA A 113 -46.91 24.99 -2.76
CA ALA A 113 -45.56 25.55 -2.77
C ALA A 113 -45.32 26.57 -3.91
N ALA A 114 -44.46 27.56 -3.66
CA ALA A 114 -44.05 28.55 -4.65
C ALA A 114 -43.08 28.01 -5.74
N ARG A 115 -42.47 26.84 -5.52
CA ARG A 115 -41.64 26.11 -6.49
C ARG A 115 -42.25 24.72 -6.71
N LYS A 116 -42.37 24.29 -7.97
CA LYS A 116 -43.06 23.05 -8.33
C LYS A 116 -42.21 22.12 -9.24
N PRO A 117 -40.98 21.75 -8.82
CA PRO A 117 -40.03 21.05 -9.68
C PRO A 117 -40.54 19.72 -10.27
N LEU A 118 -41.26 18.89 -9.51
CA LEU A 118 -41.85 17.65 -10.01
C LEU A 118 -42.99 17.94 -11.00
N THR A 119 -43.82 18.94 -10.70
CA THR A 119 -44.91 19.36 -11.58
C THR A 119 -44.40 19.88 -12.92
N ASP A 120 -43.33 20.68 -12.92
CA ASP A 120 -42.71 21.21 -14.13
C ASP A 120 -42.00 20.09 -14.91
N MET A 121 -41.24 19.24 -14.23
CA MET A 121 -40.67 18.01 -14.79
C MET A 121 -41.73 17.14 -15.51
N LEU A 122 -42.90 16.98 -14.91
CA LEU A 122 -43.99 16.17 -15.48
C LEU A 122 -44.62 16.82 -16.72
N LYS A 123 -44.62 18.16 -16.85
CA LYS A 123 -45.05 18.86 -18.08
C LYS A 123 -44.06 18.62 -19.23
N ASP A 124 -42.77 18.67 -18.92
CA ASP A 124 -41.69 18.61 -19.91
C ASP A 124 -41.34 17.17 -20.32
N LEU A 125 -41.74 16.17 -19.53
CA LEU A 125 -41.54 14.74 -19.82
C LEU A 125 -42.26 14.32 -21.12
N PRO A 126 -41.53 14.09 -22.24
CA PRO A 126 -42.14 14.09 -23.56
C PRO A 126 -42.86 12.78 -23.90
N TYR A 127 -42.46 11.67 -23.28
CA TYR A 127 -43.01 10.32 -23.40
C TYR A 127 -42.42 9.39 -22.32
N LEU A 128 -42.99 8.20 -22.16
CA LEU A 128 -42.41 7.09 -21.37
C LEU A 128 -41.77 6.07 -22.31
N ARG A 129 -40.58 5.55 -21.96
CA ARG A 129 -39.93 4.48 -22.72
C ARG A 129 -40.76 3.19 -22.62
N GLY A 130 -41.04 2.57 -23.76
CA GLY A 130 -41.75 1.28 -23.84
C GLY A 130 -43.26 1.34 -23.62
N ASN A 131 -43.85 2.51 -23.34
CA ASN A 131 -45.30 2.66 -23.14
C ASN A 131 -45.88 3.74 -24.06
N SER A 132 -46.61 3.32 -25.08
CA SER A 132 -47.36 4.20 -25.99
C SER A 132 -48.71 4.57 -25.39
N THR A 133 -48.73 5.30 -24.27
CA THR A 133 -49.98 5.78 -23.66
C THR A 133 -50.64 6.81 -24.58
N PRO A 134 -51.83 6.53 -25.18
CA PRO A 134 -52.46 7.47 -26.09
C PRO A 134 -52.80 8.76 -25.36
N GLY A 135 -52.52 9.91 -26.00
CA GLY A 135 -52.79 11.22 -25.38
C GLY A 135 -51.80 11.63 -24.27
N TRP A 136 -50.62 11.02 -24.13
CA TRP A 136 -49.61 11.44 -23.12
C TRP A 136 -49.40 12.96 -23.06
N ARG A 137 -49.28 13.63 -24.22
CA ARG A 137 -49.10 15.09 -24.30
C ARG A 137 -50.31 15.90 -23.81
N SER A 138 -51.53 15.38 -23.94
CA SER A 138 -52.76 16.02 -23.44
C SER A 138 -53.09 15.66 -21.98
N MET A 139 -52.35 14.75 -21.35
CA MET A 139 -52.49 14.47 -19.91
C MET A 139 -51.97 15.63 -19.06
N THR A 140 -52.71 15.94 -17.99
CA THR A 140 -52.28 16.82 -16.91
C THR A 140 -51.08 16.23 -16.14
N PRO A 141 -50.27 17.03 -15.42
CA PRO A 141 -49.17 16.52 -14.61
C PRO A 141 -49.58 15.44 -13.60
N LYS A 142 -50.77 15.55 -12.99
CA LYS A 142 -51.32 14.54 -12.08
C LYS A 142 -51.60 13.22 -12.81
N GLN A 143 -52.28 13.26 -13.96
CA GLN A 143 -52.53 12.06 -14.78
C GLN A 143 -51.22 11.39 -15.25
N ARG A 144 -50.19 12.18 -15.60
CA ARG A 144 -48.86 11.64 -15.95
C ARG A 144 -48.18 10.99 -14.76
N LEU A 145 -48.26 11.58 -13.57
CA LEU A 145 -47.73 10.99 -12.33
C LEU A 145 -48.45 9.68 -11.99
N ASP A 146 -49.77 9.67 -12.06
CA ASP A 146 -50.59 8.48 -11.78
C ASP A 146 -50.26 7.34 -12.76
N ALA A 147 -50.10 7.66 -14.04
CA ALA A 147 -49.62 6.70 -15.06
C ALA A 147 -48.20 6.19 -14.79
N ILE A 148 -47.29 7.04 -14.27
CA ILE A 148 -45.93 6.65 -13.89
C ILE A 148 -45.96 5.69 -12.69
N VAL A 149 -46.62 6.05 -11.58
CA VAL A 149 -46.60 5.21 -10.36
C VAL A 149 -47.34 3.88 -10.54
N ALA A 150 -48.29 3.81 -11.48
CA ALA A 150 -48.96 2.57 -11.87
C ALA A 150 -48.03 1.55 -12.57
N LEU A 151 -46.90 1.98 -13.14
CA LEU A 151 -45.92 1.07 -13.75
C LEU A 151 -45.24 0.18 -12.71
N GLU A 152 -44.98 -1.08 -13.04
CA GLU A 152 -44.21 -1.99 -12.19
C GLU A 152 -42.81 -1.43 -11.88
N ASN A 153 -42.07 -0.99 -12.92
CA ASN A 153 -40.83 -0.22 -12.78
C ASN A 153 -40.97 1.18 -13.42
N PRO A 154 -41.44 2.20 -12.68
CA PRO A 154 -41.55 3.56 -13.20
C PRO A 154 -40.18 4.15 -13.56
N PHE A 155 -39.16 3.78 -12.77
CA PHE A 155 -37.81 4.28 -12.91
C PHE A 155 -37.16 3.80 -14.21
N GLY A 156 -37.45 2.57 -14.65
CA GLY A 156 -37.02 2.04 -15.94
C GLY A 156 -37.61 2.80 -17.13
N ALA A 157 -38.85 3.27 -17.01
CA ALA A 157 -39.59 3.95 -18.10
C ALA A 157 -39.21 5.43 -18.29
N LEU A 158 -38.66 6.10 -17.27
CA LEU A 158 -38.21 7.49 -17.38
C LEU A 158 -36.92 7.62 -18.21
N PRO A 159 -36.74 8.70 -19.00
CA PRO A 159 -35.44 9.02 -19.62
C PRO A 159 -34.40 9.46 -18.58
N LEU A 160 -33.10 9.33 -18.90
CA LEU A 160 -32.02 9.48 -17.92
C LEU A 160 -32.01 10.84 -17.20
N ASN A 161 -32.07 11.94 -17.97
CA ASN A 161 -32.10 13.31 -17.45
C ASN A 161 -33.28 13.55 -16.47
N PHE A 162 -34.42 12.90 -16.68
CA PHE A 162 -35.57 12.97 -15.77
C PHE A 162 -35.32 12.20 -14.47
N LYS A 163 -34.56 11.09 -14.52
CA LYS A 163 -34.11 10.39 -13.30
C LYS A 163 -33.11 11.25 -12.53
N SER A 164 -32.13 11.86 -13.20
CA SER A 164 -31.16 12.78 -12.60
C SER A 164 -31.86 13.91 -11.84
N LEU A 165 -32.88 14.53 -12.45
CA LEU A 165 -33.66 15.61 -11.85
C LEU A 165 -34.38 15.19 -10.56
N LEU A 166 -34.85 13.94 -10.45
CA LEU A 166 -35.49 13.42 -9.24
C LEU A 166 -34.54 13.40 -8.03
N PHE A 167 -33.24 13.14 -8.23
CA PHE A 167 -32.22 13.25 -7.15
C PHE A 167 -31.78 14.70 -6.94
N GLU A 168 -31.54 15.45 -8.02
CA GLU A 168 -31.05 16.84 -8.00
C GLU A 168 -32.01 17.77 -7.23
N LYS A 169 -33.33 17.53 -7.37
CA LYS A 169 -34.38 18.23 -6.59
C LYS A 169 -34.77 17.48 -5.31
N SER A 170 -34.13 16.34 -5.05
CA SER A 170 -34.33 15.44 -3.89
C SER A 170 -35.80 15.06 -3.65
N ILE A 171 -36.48 14.72 -4.74
CA ILE A 171 -37.82 14.12 -4.76
C ILE A 171 -37.73 12.64 -4.34
N ILE A 172 -36.61 11.99 -4.68
CA ILE A 172 -36.17 10.67 -4.18
C ILE A 172 -34.70 10.75 -3.75
N ASN A 173 -34.21 9.77 -3.00
CA ASN A 173 -32.80 9.64 -2.60
C ASN A 173 -32.22 8.26 -2.96
N PHE A 174 -30.95 7.98 -2.62
CA PHE A 174 -30.33 6.69 -2.99
C PHE A 174 -30.89 5.47 -2.23
N ASP A 175 -31.59 5.68 -1.11
CA ASP A 175 -32.34 4.60 -0.45
C ASP A 175 -33.58 4.17 -1.25
N ASP A 176 -34.09 5.03 -2.14
CA ASP A 176 -35.30 4.79 -2.95
C ASP A 176 -35.06 3.96 -4.21
N VAL A 177 -33.80 3.68 -4.55
CA VAL A 177 -33.44 2.82 -5.66
C VAL A 177 -32.96 1.44 -5.20
N ALA A 178 -33.16 0.46 -6.06
CA ALA A 178 -32.68 -0.90 -5.88
C ALA A 178 -31.65 -1.23 -6.96
N PRO A 179 -30.53 -1.88 -6.59
CA PRO A 179 -29.48 -2.21 -7.52
C PRO A 179 -29.89 -3.41 -8.40
N GLY A 180 -29.26 -3.56 -9.56
CA GLY A 180 -29.69 -4.51 -10.61
C GLY A 180 -29.57 -5.99 -10.22
N ALA A 181 -30.07 -6.89 -11.08
CA ALA A 181 -30.00 -8.34 -10.82
C ALA A 181 -28.57 -8.90 -10.66
N ASN A 182 -27.56 -8.17 -11.17
CA ASN A 182 -26.13 -8.53 -11.08
C ASN A 182 -25.44 -8.05 -9.79
N THR A 183 -26.19 -7.48 -8.85
CA THR A 183 -25.63 -6.95 -7.59
C THR A 183 -25.15 -8.09 -6.69
N PRO A 184 -23.94 -8.00 -6.10
CA PRO A 184 -23.49 -8.92 -5.06
C PRO A 184 -24.53 -9.06 -3.93
N ARG A 185 -24.84 -10.30 -3.55
CA ARG A 185 -25.93 -10.60 -2.59
C ARG A 185 -25.80 -9.90 -1.25
N ASN A 186 -24.56 -9.64 -0.83
CA ASN A 186 -24.24 -9.04 0.47
C ASN A 186 -24.11 -7.52 0.43
N ILE A 187 -24.36 -6.82 -0.70
CA ILE A 187 -24.33 -5.34 -0.70
C ILE A 187 -25.72 -4.71 -0.75
N THR A 188 -25.84 -3.56 -0.10
CA THR A 188 -26.93 -2.61 -0.20
C THR A 188 -26.39 -1.28 -0.66
N VAL A 189 -27.28 -0.45 -1.21
CA VAL A 189 -26.99 0.96 -1.44
C VAL A 189 -28.00 1.79 -0.68
N GLY A 190 -27.50 2.86 -0.10
CA GLY A 190 -28.29 3.87 0.60
C GLY A 190 -27.69 5.24 0.46
N ASP A 191 -28.32 6.23 1.06
CA ASP A 191 -27.87 7.62 1.06
C ASP A 191 -26.85 7.85 2.19
N ASP A 192 -25.67 8.42 1.89
CA ASP A 192 -24.79 9.05 2.89
C ASP A 192 -24.59 10.50 2.50
N LEU A 193 -25.22 11.42 3.24
CA LEU A 193 -25.30 12.86 2.95
C LEU A 193 -25.39 13.09 1.43
N GLY A 194 -26.50 12.66 0.80
CA GLY A 194 -26.80 12.84 -0.63
C GLY A 194 -25.61 12.54 -1.53
N SER A 195 -25.12 11.32 -1.39
CA SER A 195 -24.48 10.54 -2.43
C SER A 195 -24.76 9.08 -2.09
N TYR A 196 -24.46 8.18 -3.02
CA TYR A 196 -24.68 6.77 -2.78
C TYR A 196 -23.54 6.20 -1.92
N GLU A 197 -23.89 5.42 -0.91
CA GLU A 197 -22.96 4.61 -0.14
C GLU A 197 -23.25 3.14 -0.42
N VAL A 198 -22.23 2.37 -0.79
CA VAL A 198 -22.33 0.92 -0.89
C VAL A 198 -21.96 0.33 0.46
N ARG A 199 -22.95 -0.26 1.14
CA ARG A 199 -22.83 -0.88 2.46
C ARG A 199 -22.87 -2.40 2.32
N SER A 200 -22.24 -3.12 3.24
CA SER A 200 -22.59 -4.54 3.40
C SER A 200 -23.93 -4.67 4.11
N ARG A 201 -24.69 -5.71 3.74
CA ARG A 201 -25.93 -6.15 4.40
C ARG A 201 -25.67 -6.85 5.72
N ASN A 202 -24.49 -7.46 5.83
CA ASN A 202 -24.09 -8.24 6.98
C ASN A 202 -22.98 -7.46 7.69
N GLY A 203 -22.91 -7.56 9.01
CA GLY A 203 -21.68 -7.17 9.71
C GLY A 203 -20.47 -7.90 9.13
N ILE A 204 -19.41 -7.14 8.84
CA ILE A 204 -18.16 -7.73 8.36
C ILE A 204 -17.26 -7.94 9.57
N THR A 205 -17.01 -9.20 9.91
CA THR A 205 -16.33 -9.59 11.16
C THR A 205 -14.91 -10.11 10.96
N SER A 206 -14.55 -10.40 9.71
CA SER A 206 -13.21 -10.84 9.34
C SER A 206 -12.66 -9.99 8.21
N GLN A 207 -11.38 -9.66 8.32
CA GLN A 207 -10.64 -8.93 7.29
C GLN A 207 -10.69 -9.64 5.92
N ARG A 208 -10.76 -10.98 5.90
CA ARG A 208 -10.98 -11.77 4.68
C ARG A 208 -12.32 -11.43 4.02
N GLN A 209 -13.43 -11.53 4.77
CA GLN A 209 -14.76 -11.18 4.26
C GLN A 209 -14.82 -9.72 3.80
N PHE A 210 -14.12 -8.81 4.50
CA PHE A 210 -14.01 -7.41 4.09
C PHE A 210 -13.41 -7.28 2.69
N PHE A 211 -12.26 -7.92 2.43
CA PHE A 211 -11.64 -7.84 1.10
C PHE A 211 -12.45 -8.57 0.02
N GLU A 212 -13.09 -9.70 0.33
CA GLU A 212 -13.97 -10.43 -0.61
C GLU A 212 -15.22 -9.59 -0.99
N GLU A 213 -15.92 -9.01 -0.01
CA GLU A 213 -17.09 -8.16 -0.26
C GLU A 213 -16.71 -6.83 -0.91
N ARG A 214 -15.57 -6.24 -0.52
CA ARG A 214 -15.00 -5.06 -1.18
C ARG A 214 -14.63 -5.35 -2.63
N GLN A 215 -14.02 -6.50 -2.94
CA GLN A 215 -13.67 -6.86 -4.32
C GLN A 215 -14.92 -7.10 -5.16
N ALA A 216 -15.94 -7.76 -4.60
CA ALA A 216 -17.24 -7.93 -5.26
C ALA A 216 -17.94 -6.58 -5.52
N ALA A 217 -17.88 -5.64 -4.57
CA ALA A 217 -18.38 -4.29 -4.75
C ALA A 217 -17.57 -3.51 -5.80
N GLU A 218 -16.24 -3.49 -5.72
CA GLU A 218 -15.38 -2.78 -6.69
C GLU A 218 -15.55 -3.33 -8.12
N ALA A 219 -15.81 -4.64 -8.27
CA ALA A 219 -16.12 -5.26 -9.57
C ALA A 219 -17.54 -4.91 -10.08
N PHE A 220 -18.53 -4.80 -9.19
CA PHE A 220 -19.89 -4.38 -9.54
C PHE A 220 -19.97 -2.91 -9.94
N LEU A 221 -19.19 -2.04 -9.28
CA LEU A 221 -19.11 -0.61 -9.52
C LEU A 221 -18.11 -0.23 -10.64
N ASP A 222 -17.50 -1.20 -11.32
CA ASP A 222 -16.41 -1.00 -12.30
C ASP A 222 -15.35 0.04 -11.84
N GLY A 223 -15.00 -0.01 -10.55
CA GLY A 223 -14.31 1.12 -9.92
C GLY A 223 -14.03 0.96 -8.43
N LYS A 224 -13.03 1.69 -7.93
CA LYS A 224 -12.66 1.65 -6.51
C LYS A 224 -13.71 2.37 -5.65
N VAL A 225 -14.24 1.67 -4.65
CA VAL A 225 -15.06 2.21 -3.54
C VAL A 225 -14.30 3.38 -2.92
N GLY A 226 -14.97 4.51 -2.64
CA GLY A 226 -14.30 5.71 -2.13
C GLY A 226 -14.37 5.91 -0.62
N HIS A 227 -15.34 5.32 0.07
CA HIS A 227 -15.63 5.56 1.48
C HIS A 227 -15.85 4.25 2.24
N GLN A 228 -15.32 4.17 3.47
CA GLN A 228 -15.34 3.00 4.34
C GLN A 228 -15.41 3.41 5.81
N HIS A 229 -15.82 2.44 6.64
CA HIS A 229 -15.91 2.54 8.09
C HIS A 229 -15.13 1.39 8.73
N LEU A 230 -14.29 1.72 9.72
CA LEU A 230 -13.51 0.77 10.51
C LEU A 230 -13.98 0.86 11.96
N PHE A 231 -14.94 0.00 12.30
CA PHE A 231 -15.44 -0.15 13.67
C PHE A 231 -14.43 -0.89 14.53
N HIS A 232 -14.23 -0.43 15.75
CA HIS A 232 -13.38 -1.13 16.73
C HIS A 232 -13.93 -0.89 18.15
N ALA A 233 -13.39 -1.61 19.13
CA ALA A 233 -13.66 -1.38 20.54
C ALA A 233 -12.35 -1.10 21.28
N TRP A 234 -12.35 -0.13 22.20
CA TRP A 234 -11.24 0.10 23.12
C TRP A 234 -11.45 -0.68 24.44
N PRO A 235 -10.40 -0.87 25.26
CA PRO A 235 -10.51 -1.64 26.50
C PRO A 235 -11.60 -1.12 27.46
N ARG A 236 -12.31 -2.01 28.14
CA ARG A 236 -13.22 -1.61 29.25
C ARG A 236 -12.49 -1.27 30.54
N ASP A 237 -11.27 -1.76 30.71
CA ASP A 237 -10.40 -1.38 31.82
C ASP A 237 -9.89 0.06 31.64
N ALA A 238 -10.00 0.87 32.70
CA ALA A 238 -9.63 2.28 32.64
C ALA A 238 -8.11 2.50 32.48
N ARG A 239 -7.28 1.68 33.15
CA ARG A 239 -5.82 1.79 33.09
C ARG A 239 -5.31 1.43 31.69
N LEU A 240 -5.84 0.36 31.09
CA LEU A 240 -5.51 0.00 29.71
C LEU A 240 -5.94 1.09 28.70
N ARG A 241 -7.06 1.80 28.95
CA ARG A 241 -7.40 2.97 28.13
C ARG A 241 -6.45 4.13 28.35
N GLU A 242 -6.04 4.43 29.57
CA GLU A 242 -5.08 5.50 29.87
C GLU A 242 -3.71 5.24 29.23
N GLU A 243 -3.24 4.00 29.25
CA GLU A 243 -2.00 3.55 28.60
C GLU A 243 -2.10 3.61 27.05
N MET A 244 -3.23 3.18 26.47
CA MET A 244 -3.43 3.12 25.02
C MET A 244 -3.78 4.49 24.38
N ALA A 245 -4.63 5.29 25.04
CA ALA A 245 -5.24 6.48 24.44
C ALA A 245 -4.25 7.49 23.83
N PRO A 246 -3.06 7.76 24.43
CA PRO A 246 -2.14 8.74 23.84
C PRO A 246 -1.58 8.31 22.48
N TYR A 247 -1.43 7.00 22.25
CA TYR A 247 -0.93 6.44 20.99
C TYR A 247 -2.04 6.18 19.97
N TYR A 248 -3.22 5.82 20.45
CA TYR A 248 -4.40 5.67 19.61
C TYR A 248 -4.83 7.01 18.98
N ILE A 249 -4.77 8.12 19.74
CA ILE A 249 -5.00 9.47 19.21
C ILE A 249 -3.85 9.94 18.29
N GLU A 250 -2.61 9.53 18.58
CA GLU A 250 -1.47 9.79 17.70
C GLU A 250 -1.63 9.14 16.32
N LEU A 251 -2.09 7.89 16.28
CA LEU A 251 -2.35 7.14 15.05
C LEU A 251 -3.41 7.82 14.19
N LEU A 252 -4.43 8.43 14.81
CA LEU A 252 -5.51 9.14 14.12
C LEU A 252 -5.01 10.42 13.44
N ASP A 253 -4.28 11.25 14.18
CA ASP A 253 -3.66 12.46 13.65
C ASP A 253 -2.64 12.12 12.54
N SER A 254 -1.78 11.12 12.77
CA SER A 254 -0.70 10.75 11.84
C SER A 254 -1.22 10.18 10.51
N THR A 255 -2.25 9.34 10.53
CA THR A 255 -2.92 8.85 9.30
C THR A 255 -3.63 9.97 8.55
N THR A 256 -4.18 10.95 9.27
CA THR A 256 -4.77 12.15 8.66
C THR A 256 -3.72 13.00 7.95
N TRP A 257 -2.57 13.23 8.58
CA TRP A 257 -1.44 13.96 8.00
C TRP A 257 -0.78 13.22 6.82
N PHE A 258 -0.64 11.89 6.89
CA PHE A 258 -0.20 11.07 5.77
C PHE A 258 -1.04 11.33 4.51
N LEU A 259 -2.37 11.19 4.66
CA LEU A 259 -3.31 11.38 3.56
C LEU A 259 -3.37 12.84 3.10
N TYR A 260 -3.17 13.80 4.01
CA TYR A 260 -3.14 15.23 3.70
C TYR A 260 -1.99 15.57 2.73
N TRP A 261 -0.75 15.24 3.12
CA TRP A 261 0.42 15.50 2.28
C TRP A 261 0.38 14.70 0.97
N ARG A 262 -0.29 13.55 0.98
CA ARG A 262 -0.59 12.76 -0.21
C ARG A 262 -1.58 13.40 -1.20
N GLN A 263 -2.46 14.31 -0.76
CA GLN A 263 -3.28 15.12 -1.67
C GLN A 263 -2.55 16.38 -2.12
N MET A 264 -1.82 17.07 -1.21
CA MET A 264 -1.12 18.30 -1.55
C MET A 264 0.05 18.12 -2.55
N LYS A 265 0.52 16.89 -2.77
CA LYS A 265 1.49 16.55 -3.83
C LYS A 265 0.88 16.25 -5.21
N ARG A 266 -0.43 16.42 -5.41
CA ARG A 266 -1.09 16.24 -6.72
C ARG A 266 -0.93 17.54 -7.53
N ASN A 267 -0.69 17.42 -8.83
CA ASN A 267 -0.58 18.59 -9.71
C ASN A 267 -1.90 19.38 -9.65
N PRO A 268 -1.90 20.67 -9.25
CA PRO A 268 -3.12 21.46 -9.17
C PRO A 268 -3.79 21.68 -10.52
N GLU A 269 -3.07 21.55 -11.65
CA GLU A 269 -3.67 21.60 -13.00
C GLU A 269 -4.52 20.36 -13.34
N GLU A 270 -4.35 19.25 -12.60
CA GLU A 270 -5.01 17.95 -12.86
C GLU A 270 -6.20 17.67 -11.94
N VAL A 271 -6.49 18.56 -10.97
CA VAL A 271 -7.53 18.35 -9.94
C VAL A 271 -8.28 19.64 -9.63
N SER A 272 -9.52 19.53 -9.14
CA SER A 272 -10.19 20.68 -8.53
C SER A 272 -9.51 21.10 -7.22
N SER A 273 -9.60 22.39 -6.89
CA SER A 273 -8.87 23.03 -5.79
C SER A 273 -8.90 22.22 -4.48
N VAL A 274 -7.72 21.73 -4.10
CA VAL A 274 -7.45 20.95 -2.88
C VAL A 274 -7.55 21.84 -1.63
N LEU A 275 -7.19 23.13 -1.75
CA LEU A 275 -7.33 24.14 -0.71
C LEU A 275 -8.78 24.55 -0.49
N ALA A 276 -9.60 24.70 -1.54
CA ALA A 276 -11.02 25.04 -1.40
C ALA A 276 -11.82 23.92 -0.74
N HIS A 277 -11.35 22.67 -0.91
CA HIS A 277 -12.05 21.45 -0.50
C HIS A 277 -12.51 21.47 0.99
N PRO A 278 -13.81 21.65 1.30
CA PRO A 278 -14.28 22.05 2.64
C PRO A 278 -14.10 20.99 3.73
N TYR A 279 -13.98 19.71 3.34
CA TYR A 279 -13.81 18.59 4.26
C TYR A 279 -12.36 18.07 4.35
N LEU A 280 -11.44 18.62 3.55
CA LEU A 280 -10.02 18.30 3.68
C LEU A 280 -9.53 19.11 4.88
N GLY A 281 -9.04 18.44 5.92
CA GLY A 281 -8.70 19.10 7.17
C GLY A 281 -7.89 18.19 8.07
N VAL A 282 -7.40 18.80 9.14
CA VAL A 282 -6.46 18.20 10.10
C VAL A 282 -6.93 18.53 11.50
N TYR A 283 -6.66 17.64 12.44
CA TYR A 283 -7.14 17.82 13.81
C TYR A 283 -6.48 19.02 14.48
N THR A 284 -7.30 19.87 15.11
CA THR A 284 -6.77 20.89 16.03
C THR A 284 -6.31 20.23 17.34
N ARG A 285 -5.42 20.88 18.10
CA ARG A 285 -4.99 20.36 19.41
C ARG A 285 -6.19 20.14 20.35
N ASP A 286 -7.15 21.05 20.35
CA ASP A 286 -8.39 20.92 21.12
C ASP A 286 -9.25 19.73 20.65
N SER A 287 -9.28 19.45 19.33
CA SER A 287 -9.95 18.25 18.81
C SER A 287 -9.31 16.98 19.35
N LEU A 288 -7.98 16.86 19.28
CA LEU A 288 -7.26 15.70 19.81
C LEU A 288 -7.48 15.55 21.32
N ASN A 289 -7.43 16.65 22.09
CA ASN A 289 -7.68 16.64 23.53
C ASN A 289 -9.12 16.19 23.90
N ARG A 290 -10.13 16.60 23.11
CA ARG A 290 -11.52 16.13 23.29
C ARG A 290 -11.66 14.64 23.00
N LEU A 291 -11.05 14.17 21.91
CA LEU A 291 -11.10 12.75 21.51
C LEU A 291 -10.34 11.87 22.50
N TYR A 292 -9.15 12.28 22.95
CA TYR A 292 -8.40 11.64 24.03
C TYR A 292 -9.25 11.51 25.31
N SER A 293 -9.90 12.61 25.72
CA SER A 293 -10.81 12.61 26.87
C SER A 293 -11.98 11.65 26.70
N ALA A 294 -12.50 11.49 25.47
CA ALA A 294 -13.59 10.56 25.16
C ALA A 294 -13.14 9.10 25.26
N VAL A 295 -11.91 8.77 24.83
CA VAL A 295 -11.32 7.42 24.99
C VAL A 295 -11.20 7.10 26.48
N ILE A 296 -10.44 7.88 27.26
CA ILE A 296 -10.16 7.57 28.68
C ILE A 296 -11.46 7.35 29.48
N LYS A 297 -12.43 8.27 29.30
CA LYS A 297 -13.69 8.30 30.05
C LYS A 297 -14.73 7.28 29.58
N ASP A 298 -14.40 6.43 28.60
CA ASP A 298 -15.30 5.48 27.96
C ASP A 298 -16.59 6.13 27.41
N GLN A 299 -16.41 7.20 26.62
CA GLN A 299 -17.49 8.01 26.07
C GLN A 299 -17.48 7.97 24.54
N PRO A 300 -17.74 6.79 23.93
CA PRO A 300 -17.69 6.63 22.48
C PRO A 300 -18.68 7.55 21.75
N GLU A 301 -19.79 7.95 22.38
CA GLU A 301 -20.74 8.95 21.86
C GLU A 301 -20.17 10.38 21.75
N LYS A 302 -19.02 10.63 22.36
CA LYS A 302 -18.25 11.88 22.26
C LYS A 302 -17.01 11.73 21.38
N PHE A 303 -16.68 10.53 20.91
CA PHE A 303 -15.64 10.29 19.91
C PHE A 303 -16.14 10.68 18.51
N LYS A 304 -16.34 11.98 18.30
CA LYS A 304 -16.88 12.53 17.07
C LYS A 304 -16.19 13.83 16.69
N ASP A 305 -15.39 13.77 15.63
CA ASP A 305 -14.87 14.94 14.93
C ASP A 305 -14.65 14.56 13.45
N LYS A 306 -15.41 15.21 12.55
CA LYS A 306 -15.60 14.74 11.17
C LYS A 306 -14.64 15.43 10.20
N PHE A 307 -13.60 14.71 9.78
CA PHE A 307 -12.70 15.08 8.69
C PHE A 307 -12.81 14.07 7.53
N ARG A 308 -12.48 14.46 6.29
CA ARG A 308 -12.68 13.58 5.10
C ARG A 308 -11.63 12.49 4.93
N MET A 309 -10.43 12.64 5.48
CA MET A 309 -9.35 11.68 5.22
C MET A 309 -9.43 10.50 6.18
N VAL A 310 -9.32 10.79 7.47
CA VAL A 310 -9.66 9.88 8.56
C VAL A 310 -10.52 10.68 9.55
N GLY A 311 -11.76 10.25 9.76
CA GLY A 311 -12.71 10.89 10.65
C GLY A 311 -12.90 10.06 11.92
N ALA A 312 -12.90 10.72 13.08
CA ALA A 312 -13.28 10.10 14.34
C ALA A 312 -14.81 10.12 14.41
N ARG A 313 -15.43 8.95 14.51
CA ARG A 313 -16.87 8.81 14.54
C ARG A 313 -17.37 7.97 15.70
N SER A 314 -18.61 8.24 16.03
CA SER A 314 -19.42 7.41 16.92
C SER A 314 -20.60 6.90 16.10
N PHE A 315 -20.68 5.59 15.88
CA PHE A 315 -21.89 4.99 15.30
C PHE A 315 -22.81 4.51 16.40
N LYS A 316 -24.11 4.72 16.24
CA LYS A 316 -25.09 3.94 16.97
C LYS A 316 -25.13 2.56 16.35
N SER A 317 -25.01 1.53 17.18
CA SER A 317 -25.16 0.12 16.80
C SER A 317 -26.38 -0.12 15.89
N SER A 318 -26.19 -0.78 14.75
CA SER A 318 -27.29 -1.30 13.93
C SER A 318 -27.77 -2.65 14.44
N ALA A 319 -29.08 -2.91 14.33
CA ALA A 319 -29.63 -4.25 14.58
C ALA A 319 -29.35 -5.23 13.41
N GLU A 320 -28.82 -4.74 12.29
CA GLU A 320 -28.47 -5.50 11.08
C GLU A 320 -26.99 -5.90 11.06
N ILE A 321 -26.18 -5.38 12.00
CA ILE A 321 -24.76 -5.71 12.19
C ILE A 321 -24.66 -6.43 13.55
N PRO A 322 -24.68 -7.78 13.59
CA PRO A 322 -24.87 -8.55 14.82
C PRO A 322 -23.86 -8.22 15.93
N GLU A 323 -22.66 -7.77 15.56
CA GLU A 323 -21.52 -7.58 16.45
C GLU A 323 -21.53 -6.22 17.16
N GLN A 324 -22.49 -5.34 16.84
CA GLN A 324 -22.68 -4.06 17.53
C GLN A 324 -23.61 -4.25 18.75
N VAL A 325 -23.09 -5.01 19.74
CA VAL A 325 -23.82 -5.78 20.77
C VAL A 325 -24.89 -5.04 21.62
N GLN A 326 -24.89 -3.72 21.74
CA GLN A 326 -25.90 -2.99 22.52
C GLN A 326 -26.66 -1.96 21.69
N ARG A 327 -27.93 -2.28 21.37
CA ARG A 327 -28.84 -1.42 20.59
C ARG A 327 -28.99 -0.03 21.22
N GLY A 328 -28.37 0.97 20.60
CA GLY A 328 -28.38 2.38 21.05
C GLY A 328 -27.11 2.81 21.79
N ALA A 329 -26.22 1.89 22.15
CA ALA A 329 -24.86 2.22 22.54
C ALA A 329 -24.08 2.76 21.34
N HIS A 330 -23.11 3.63 21.62
CA HIS A 330 -22.21 4.15 20.61
C HIS A 330 -20.94 3.29 20.53
N VAL A 331 -20.50 3.00 19.31
CA VAL A 331 -19.23 2.32 19.01
C VAL A 331 -18.31 3.33 18.32
N PRO A 332 -17.02 3.42 18.71
CA PRO A 332 -16.07 4.27 18.00
C PRO A 332 -15.74 3.69 16.62
N ASP A 333 -15.60 4.58 15.64
CA ASP A 333 -15.46 4.29 14.23
C ASP A 333 -14.37 5.19 13.64
N TRP A 334 -13.52 4.61 12.79
CA TRP A 334 -12.55 5.33 11.97
C TRP A 334 -13.06 5.36 10.54
N GLU A 335 -13.57 6.52 10.18
CA GLU A 335 -14.18 6.77 8.88
C GLU A 335 -13.09 7.16 7.85
N LEU A 336 -12.83 6.31 6.86
CA LEU A 336 -11.91 6.58 5.76
C LEU A 336 -12.70 7.04 4.53
N ARG A 337 -12.65 8.33 4.13
CA ARG A 337 -13.47 8.86 3.02
C ARG A 337 -12.67 9.27 1.78
N SER A 338 -13.40 9.55 0.71
CA SER A 338 -12.86 9.62 -0.64
C SER A 338 -11.85 10.74 -0.90
N GLY A 339 -10.77 10.30 -1.55
CA GLY A 339 -9.60 11.06 -1.96
C GLY A 339 -8.43 10.12 -2.26
N ASN A 340 -8.36 9.00 -1.55
CA ASN A 340 -7.20 8.11 -1.50
C ASN A 340 -7.48 6.71 -2.10
N LYS A 341 -8.05 6.64 -3.31
CA LYS A 341 -8.30 5.35 -3.98
C LYS A 341 -6.97 4.61 -4.27
N GLY A 342 -6.92 3.30 -3.99
CA GLY A 342 -5.75 2.44 -4.23
C GLY A 342 -4.77 2.34 -3.04
N ALA A 343 -3.51 1.98 -3.34
CA ALA A 343 -2.53 1.48 -2.37
C ALA A 343 -2.30 2.34 -1.10
N ALA A 344 -2.52 3.66 -1.15
CA ALA A 344 -2.38 4.52 0.03
C ALA A 344 -3.50 4.33 1.06
N ARG A 345 -4.72 4.01 0.62
CA ARG A 345 -5.80 3.56 1.51
C ARG A 345 -5.48 2.17 2.03
N ASP A 346 -5.07 1.26 1.15
CA ASP A 346 -4.78 -0.13 1.54
C ASP A 346 -3.66 -0.19 2.61
N PHE A 347 -2.68 0.73 2.54
CA PHE A 347 -1.71 0.98 3.61
C PHE A 347 -2.37 1.46 4.91
N VAL A 348 -3.21 2.51 4.88
CA VAL A 348 -3.89 3.01 6.09
C VAL A 348 -4.79 1.94 6.72
N GLU A 349 -5.64 1.27 5.93
CA GLU A 349 -6.44 0.11 6.38
C GLU A 349 -5.55 -0.92 7.10
N SER A 350 -4.44 -1.33 6.47
CA SER A 350 -3.54 -2.36 7.01
C SER A 350 -2.86 -1.92 8.31
N ILE A 351 -2.36 -0.68 8.39
CA ILE A 351 -1.72 -0.16 9.62
C ILE A 351 -2.75 -0.02 10.75
N LEU A 352 -3.96 0.46 10.46
CA LEU A 352 -5.01 0.61 11.47
C LEU A 352 -5.43 -0.74 12.03
N LEU A 353 -5.79 -1.69 11.17
CA LEU A 353 -6.17 -3.04 11.60
C LEU A 353 -5.03 -3.69 12.39
N SER A 354 -3.80 -3.69 11.87
CA SER A 354 -2.64 -4.30 12.54
C SER A 354 -2.40 -3.72 13.94
N ARG A 355 -2.38 -2.38 14.10
CA ARG A 355 -2.10 -1.75 15.39
C ARG A 355 -3.26 -1.89 16.39
N LEU A 356 -4.51 -1.91 15.91
CA LEU A 356 -5.69 -2.13 16.76
C LEU A 356 -5.81 -3.60 17.22
N GLU A 357 -5.51 -4.57 16.34
CA GLU A 357 -5.57 -6.01 16.67
C GLU A 357 -4.42 -6.45 17.59
N THR A 358 -3.21 -5.97 17.34
CA THR A 358 -2.01 -6.37 18.12
C THR A 358 -1.80 -5.54 19.39
N GLY A 359 -2.40 -4.33 19.46
CA GLY A 359 -2.03 -3.33 20.45
C GLY A 359 -0.62 -2.75 20.25
N ASP A 360 0.03 -3.01 19.11
CA ASP A 360 1.40 -2.54 18.85
C ASP A 360 1.41 -1.06 18.43
N TYR A 361 1.68 -0.19 19.39
CA TYR A 361 1.91 1.24 19.18
C TYR A 361 3.39 1.63 19.09
N THR A 362 4.30 0.69 18.77
CA THR A 362 5.73 0.98 18.57
C THR A 362 5.99 2.02 17.47
N ALA A 363 7.15 2.69 17.59
CA ALA A 363 7.58 3.86 16.84
C ALA A 363 6.74 5.14 17.01
N LEU A 364 5.47 5.03 17.42
CA LEU A 364 4.62 6.19 17.70
C LEU A 364 5.01 6.86 19.02
N ARG A 365 5.10 8.19 18.98
CA ARG A 365 5.16 9.05 20.17
C ARG A 365 3.78 9.13 20.81
N GLN A 366 3.70 9.44 22.09
CA GLN A 366 2.41 9.80 22.68
C GLN A 366 1.98 11.17 22.13
N TYR A 367 0.73 11.35 21.70
CA TYR A 367 0.31 12.63 21.08
C TYR A 367 0.52 13.85 21.99
N ASN A 368 0.54 13.64 23.31
CA ASN A 368 0.77 14.65 24.35
C ASN A 368 2.25 14.86 24.72
N SER A 369 3.19 14.10 24.14
CA SER A 369 4.63 14.19 24.41
C SER A 369 5.39 15.26 23.61
N TYR A 370 4.72 15.95 22.68
CA TYR A 370 5.30 17.00 21.85
C TYR A 370 4.37 18.22 21.78
N GLU A 371 4.96 19.39 21.54
CA GLU A 371 4.23 20.61 21.23
C GLU A 371 4.07 20.76 19.73
N PHE A 372 2.82 20.70 19.29
CA PHE A 372 2.43 20.92 17.90
C PHE A 372 1.01 21.51 17.89
N ASN A 373 0.91 22.76 17.47
CA ASN A 373 -0.35 23.50 17.45
C ASN A 373 -0.67 23.99 16.02
N PRO A 374 -1.54 23.29 15.27
CA PRO A 374 -2.01 23.76 13.96
C PRO A 374 -2.74 25.12 13.98
N SER A 375 -3.09 25.61 15.17
CA SER A 375 -3.74 26.90 15.42
C SER A 375 -2.79 27.96 16.01
N ALA A 376 -1.47 27.71 16.04
CA ALA A 376 -0.48 28.71 16.42
C ALA A 376 -0.55 29.96 15.51
N PRO A 377 -0.45 31.20 16.03
CA PRO A 377 -0.50 32.43 15.24
C PRO A 377 0.57 32.47 14.13
N ALA A 378 0.29 33.14 13.00
CA ALA A 378 1.26 33.23 11.89
C ALA A 378 2.64 33.75 12.33
N ARG A 379 2.68 34.75 13.22
CA ARG A 379 3.90 35.28 13.82
C ARG A 379 4.77 34.22 14.50
N GLU A 380 4.18 33.29 15.24
CA GLU A 380 4.89 32.20 15.90
C GLU A 380 5.55 31.27 14.87
N LEU A 381 4.82 30.94 13.81
CA LEU A 381 5.27 30.06 12.73
C LEU A 381 6.35 30.72 11.84
N LEU A 382 6.29 32.03 11.65
CA LEU A 382 7.17 32.81 10.75
C LEU A 382 8.40 33.41 11.43
N THR A 383 8.42 33.52 12.77
CA THR A 383 9.59 34.00 13.52
C THR A 383 10.80 33.13 13.21
N GLY A 384 11.94 33.77 12.90
CA GLY A 384 13.18 33.09 12.48
C GLY A 384 13.19 32.61 11.01
N LYS A 385 12.08 32.77 10.28
CA LYS A 385 11.99 32.48 8.82
C LYS A 385 11.93 33.74 7.98
N LEU A 386 11.25 34.78 8.47
CA LEU A 386 11.07 36.07 7.79
C LEU A 386 11.54 37.25 8.65
N ASP A 387 11.69 38.40 8.00
CA ASP A 387 11.80 39.69 8.68
C ASP A 387 10.43 40.20 9.15
N GLU A 388 10.45 41.24 9.99
CA GLU A 388 9.24 41.82 10.59
C GLU A 388 8.29 42.45 9.54
N ALA A 389 8.81 42.86 8.37
CA ALA A 389 7.98 43.35 7.26
C ALA A 389 7.22 42.20 6.57
N GLY A 390 7.87 41.07 6.32
CA GLY A 390 7.26 39.84 5.81
C GLY A 390 6.23 39.26 6.77
N ILE A 391 6.55 39.19 8.07
CA ILE A 391 5.60 38.73 9.11
C ILE A 391 4.31 39.56 9.07
N ARG A 392 4.42 40.90 9.11
CA ARG A 392 3.24 41.79 9.07
C ARG A 392 2.43 41.67 7.78
N ALA A 393 3.09 41.43 6.64
CA ALA A 393 2.38 41.20 5.37
C ALA A 393 1.50 39.95 5.45
N VAL A 394 2.01 38.85 6.01
CA VAL A 394 1.24 37.61 6.17
C VAL A 394 0.18 37.72 7.27
N GLU A 395 0.44 38.41 8.39
CA GLU A 395 -0.58 38.70 9.42
C GLU A 395 -1.74 39.52 8.83
N THR A 396 -1.44 40.53 8.02
CA THR A 396 -2.46 41.36 7.34
C THR A 396 -3.26 40.51 6.33
N PHE A 397 -2.58 39.63 5.59
CA PHE A 397 -3.25 38.68 4.69
C PHE A 397 -4.16 37.72 5.46
N GLU A 398 -3.70 37.10 6.54
CA GLU A 398 -4.51 36.19 7.39
C GLU A 398 -5.75 36.90 7.96
N ALA A 399 -5.65 38.18 8.32
CA ALA A 399 -6.77 38.96 8.85
C ALA A 399 -7.77 39.45 7.77
N THR A 400 -7.34 39.58 6.52
CA THR A 400 -8.16 40.16 5.42
C THR A 400 -8.66 39.13 4.42
N TYR A 401 -7.89 38.08 4.17
CA TYR A 401 -8.24 36.98 3.29
C TYR A 401 -9.34 36.13 3.92
N LYS A 402 -10.55 36.30 3.41
CA LYS A 402 -11.69 35.43 3.73
C LYS A 402 -11.83 34.42 2.60
N PRO A 403 -11.47 33.13 2.82
CA PRO A 403 -11.79 32.08 1.87
C PRO A 403 -13.29 32.11 1.59
N ILE A 404 -13.68 31.85 0.35
CA ILE A 404 -15.09 31.70 0.00
C ILE A 404 -15.68 30.58 0.88
N GLU A 405 -16.82 30.83 1.52
CA GLU A 405 -17.48 29.83 2.37
C GLU A 405 -18.18 28.77 1.49
N TYR A 406 -17.39 27.82 0.97
CA TYR A 406 -17.88 26.69 0.18
C TYR A 406 -18.78 25.71 0.95
N SER A 407 -18.97 25.89 2.26
CA SER A 407 -19.85 25.05 3.07
C SER A 407 -20.52 25.83 4.20
N THR A 408 -21.85 25.78 4.25
CA THR A 408 -22.66 26.27 5.38
C THR A 408 -22.85 25.20 6.48
N HIS A 409 -22.14 24.06 6.39
CA HIS A 409 -22.30 22.95 7.31
C HIS A 409 -21.52 23.21 8.60
N THR A 410 -22.20 23.30 9.74
CA THR A 410 -21.61 23.71 11.04
C THR A 410 -20.47 22.83 11.56
N LEU A 411 -20.31 21.61 11.03
CA LEU A 411 -19.19 20.72 11.33
C LEU A 411 -18.04 20.79 10.31
N ALA A 412 -18.26 21.39 9.13
CA ALA A 412 -17.22 21.65 8.15
C ALA A 412 -16.50 22.96 8.51
N LYS A 413 -15.68 22.91 9.57
CA LYS A 413 -14.81 24.05 9.90
C LYS A 413 -13.80 24.20 8.77
N ASN A 414 -13.99 25.23 7.94
CA ASN A 414 -13.09 25.59 6.85
C ASN A 414 -11.72 26.02 7.39
N HIS A 415 -10.89 25.04 7.75
CA HIS A 415 -9.51 25.22 8.23
C HIS A 415 -8.55 25.57 7.08
N VAL A 416 -9.00 26.35 6.08
CA VAL A 416 -8.16 26.83 4.94
C VAL A 416 -6.90 27.50 5.46
N ARG A 417 -7.04 28.30 6.53
CA ARG A 417 -5.93 28.84 7.34
C ARG A 417 -4.91 27.77 7.74
N ASN A 418 -5.34 26.68 8.37
CA ASN A 418 -4.42 25.61 8.80
C ASN A 418 -3.82 24.86 7.61
N LYS A 419 -4.53 24.79 6.47
CA LYS A 419 -3.96 24.22 5.23
C LYS A 419 -2.81 25.07 4.71
N VAL A 420 -3.07 26.37 4.48
CA VAL A 420 -2.07 27.34 4.00
C VAL A 420 -0.88 27.45 4.96
N MET A 421 -1.12 27.43 6.27
CA MET A 421 -0.04 27.47 7.27
C MET A 421 0.67 26.12 7.48
N SER A 422 0.13 24.99 6.97
CA SER A 422 0.68 23.66 7.25
C SER A 422 2.14 23.45 6.84
N PRO A 423 2.68 24.00 5.74
CA PRO A 423 4.10 23.89 5.45
C PRO A 423 4.98 24.46 6.57
N LEU A 424 4.53 25.53 7.21
CA LEU A 424 5.27 26.30 8.21
C LEU A 424 5.27 25.68 9.63
N PHE A 425 4.45 24.65 9.87
CA PHE A 425 4.36 23.99 11.18
C PHE A 425 5.68 23.31 11.58
N PRO A 426 6.01 23.17 12.88
CA PRO A 426 7.30 22.61 13.33
C PRO A 426 7.35 21.08 13.19
N TRP A 427 7.49 20.59 11.95
CA TRP A 427 7.44 19.16 11.61
C TRP A 427 8.49 18.31 12.33
N ALA A 428 9.66 18.86 12.65
CA ALA A 428 10.70 18.18 13.43
C ALA A 428 10.29 17.88 14.89
N ASN A 429 9.42 18.71 15.47
CA ASN A 429 8.84 18.45 16.79
C ASN A 429 7.81 17.33 16.71
N ARG A 430 7.06 17.26 15.59
CA ARG A 430 5.93 16.36 15.37
C ARG A 430 6.34 14.93 15.05
N ILE A 431 7.30 14.73 14.15
CA ILE A 431 7.78 13.42 13.69
C ILE A 431 9.32 13.39 13.63
N PRO A 432 9.98 12.21 13.79
CA PRO A 432 11.43 12.10 13.78
C PRO A 432 12.01 12.25 12.35
N LEU A 433 12.20 13.50 11.91
CA LEU A 433 12.74 13.84 10.58
C LEU A 433 14.23 13.51 10.37
N GLY A 434 14.99 13.22 11.44
CA GLY A 434 16.42 12.90 11.34
C GLY A 434 17.22 13.99 10.63
N ALA A 435 18.11 13.59 9.71
CA ALA A 435 18.88 14.56 8.91
C ALA A 435 18.07 15.31 7.85
N LYS A 436 16.76 15.03 7.68
CA LYS A 436 15.90 15.81 6.79
C LYS A 436 15.51 17.18 7.37
N THR A 437 15.70 17.40 8.67
CA THR A 437 15.33 18.64 9.36
C THR A 437 15.85 19.91 8.66
N PRO A 438 17.14 20.05 8.28
CA PRO A 438 17.64 21.25 7.60
C PRO A 438 17.06 21.45 6.19
N LEU A 439 16.68 20.37 5.50
CA LEU A 439 15.97 20.47 4.22
C LEU A 439 14.55 21.01 4.43
N ILE A 440 13.83 20.51 5.44
CA ILE A 440 12.49 21.03 5.76
C ILE A 440 12.56 22.49 6.19
N GLU A 441 13.50 22.88 7.05
CA GLU A 441 13.70 24.28 7.46
C GLU A 441 13.99 25.21 6.27
N LYS A 442 14.79 24.76 5.30
CA LYS A 442 15.03 25.49 4.04
C LYS A 442 13.74 25.65 3.24
N LEU A 443 13.01 24.56 3.01
CA LEU A 443 11.73 24.57 2.27
C LEU A 443 10.67 25.43 2.96
N GLN A 444 10.68 25.49 4.29
CA GLN A 444 9.79 26.36 5.07
C GLN A 444 10.10 27.84 4.88
N ARG A 445 11.37 28.21 4.74
CA ARG A 445 11.76 29.59 4.43
C ARG A 445 11.33 29.97 3.01
N GLU A 446 11.62 29.11 2.03
CA GLU A 446 11.20 29.30 0.63
C GLU A 446 9.67 29.45 0.52
N TYR A 447 8.90 28.60 1.23
CA TYR A 447 7.44 28.72 1.28
C TYR A 447 6.97 30.01 1.97
N ALA A 448 7.62 30.43 3.07
CA ALA A 448 7.28 31.67 3.78
C ALA A 448 7.51 32.91 2.89
N GLU A 449 8.62 32.95 2.14
CA GLU A 449 8.95 34.01 1.20
C GLU A 449 7.93 34.07 0.05
N GLY A 450 7.53 32.91 -0.50
CA GLY A 450 6.45 32.81 -1.48
C GLY A 450 5.10 33.30 -0.94
N LEU A 451 4.75 32.94 0.30
CA LEU A 451 3.52 33.39 0.96
C LEU A 451 3.49 34.91 1.17
N VAL A 452 4.64 35.54 1.44
CA VAL A 452 4.76 37.02 1.49
C VAL A 452 4.45 37.66 0.14
N GLN A 453 4.86 37.04 -0.98
CA GLN A 453 4.55 37.56 -2.30
C GLN A 453 3.04 37.49 -2.59
N VAL A 454 2.40 36.34 -2.34
CA VAL A 454 0.94 36.17 -2.46
C VAL A 454 0.20 37.18 -1.57
N ALA A 455 0.64 37.36 -0.32
CA ALA A 455 0.06 38.33 0.62
C ALA A 455 0.14 39.77 0.09
N LYS A 456 1.27 40.17 -0.49
CA LYS A 456 1.45 41.51 -1.10
C LYS A 456 0.55 41.71 -2.31
N ASP A 457 0.50 40.74 -3.22
CA ASP A 457 -0.29 40.83 -4.44
C ASP A 457 -1.81 40.88 -4.12
N PHE A 458 -2.28 40.07 -3.17
CA PHE A 458 -3.64 40.17 -2.65
C PHE A 458 -3.92 41.53 -2.02
N ALA A 459 -3.04 42.04 -1.15
CA ALA A 459 -3.20 43.34 -0.50
C ALA A 459 -3.24 44.52 -1.51
N VAL A 460 -2.58 44.40 -2.67
CA VAL A 460 -2.63 45.39 -3.75
C VAL A 460 -3.88 45.27 -4.62
N LYS A 461 -4.37 44.06 -4.88
CA LYS A 461 -5.53 43.80 -5.74
C LYS A 461 -6.87 43.94 -5.01
N TRP A 462 -7.02 43.32 -3.84
CA TRP A 462 -8.29 43.18 -3.12
C TRP A 462 -9.00 44.51 -2.80
N PRO A 463 -8.32 45.59 -2.34
CA PRO A 463 -8.98 46.87 -2.06
C PRO A 463 -9.46 47.61 -3.33
N LYS A 464 -8.97 47.22 -4.52
CA LYS A 464 -9.33 47.85 -5.80
C LYS A 464 -10.58 47.22 -6.43
N ALA A 465 -11.01 46.05 -5.93
CA ALA A 465 -12.15 45.31 -6.47
C ALA A 465 -13.49 45.96 -6.08
N LYS A 466 -14.21 46.43 -7.09
CA LYS A 466 -15.44 47.24 -7.00
C LYS A 466 -16.71 46.39 -6.91
N ASN A 467 -16.69 45.17 -7.43
CA ASN A 467 -17.85 44.28 -7.48
C ASN A 467 -17.52 42.86 -6.98
N THR A 468 -18.55 42.00 -6.90
CA THR A 468 -18.42 40.62 -6.40
C THR A 468 -17.63 39.72 -7.35
N THR A 469 -17.72 39.95 -8.66
CA THR A 469 -17.02 39.14 -9.69
C THR A 469 -15.51 39.35 -9.62
N GLU A 470 -15.05 40.61 -9.60
CA GLU A 470 -13.62 40.95 -9.43
C GLU A 470 -13.03 40.36 -8.13
N LYS A 471 -13.83 40.28 -7.06
CA LYS A 471 -13.41 39.63 -5.81
C LYS A 471 -13.35 38.11 -5.91
N ALA A 472 -14.22 37.49 -6.70
CA ALA A 472 -14.15 36.05 -6.97
C ALA A 472 -12.89 35.72 -7.80
N GLU A 473 -12.61 36.50 -8.85
CA GLU A 473 -11.42 36.37 -9.69
C GLU A 473 -10.12 36.50 -8.88
N ILE A 474 -9.99 37.55 -8.05
CA ILE A 474 -8.81 37.73 -7.18
C ILE A 474 -8.67 36.57 -6.18
N ASN A 475 -9.77 36.04 -5.64
CA ASN A 475 -9.73 34.87 -4.77
C ASN A 475 -9.27 33.61 -5.49
N GLU A 476 -9.71 33.40 -6.73
CA GLU A 476 -9.31 32.26 -7.57
C GLU A 476 -7.82 32.33 -7.95
N GLU A 477 -7.33 33.49 -8.40
CA GLU A 477 -5.90 33.75 -8.63
C GLU A 477 -5.07 33.47 -7.36
N THR A 478 -5.52 33.99 -6.21
CA THR A 478 -4.82 33.82 -4.92
C THR A 478 -4.79 32.36 -4.50
N MET A 479 -5.89 31.62 -4.68
CA MET A 479 -5.96 30.19 -4.38
C MET A 479 -5.02 29.38 -5.28
N SER A 480 -5.01 29.65 -6.58
CA SER A 480 -4.10 29.00 -7.53
C SER A 480 -2.62 29.22 -7.17
N ALA A 481 -2.25 30.43 -6.76
CA ALA A 481 -0.90 30.74 -6.29
C ALA A 481 -0.55 29.99 -4.98
N LEU A 482 -1.47 29.93 -4.02
CA LEU A 482 -1.28 29.18 -2.77
C LEU A 482 -1.14 27.67 -3.00
N GLU A 483 -1.95 27.10 -3.91
CA GLU A 483 -1.87 25.69 -4.29
C GLU A 483 -0.55 25.36 -5.00
N SER A 484 -0.07 26.25 -5.87
CA SER A 484 1.22 26.11 -6.55
C SER A 484 2.37 26.06 -5.53
N LEU A 485 2.41 27.00 -4.58
CA LEU A 485 3.40 27.01 -3.49
C LEU A 485 3.32 25.74 -2.63
N MET A 486 2.10 25.27 -2.33
CA MET A 486 1.91 24.07 -1.51
C MET A 486 2.27 22.78 -2.24
N PHE A 487 2.02 22.71 -3.55
CA PHE A 487 2.47 21.61 -4.40
C PHE A 487 4.01 21.56 -4.47
N GLU A 488 4.66 22.71 -4.65
CA GLU A 488 6.12 22.78 -4.65
C GLU A 488 6.71 22.33 -3.30
N PHE A 489 6.19 22.85 -2.18
CA PHE A 489 6.61 22.40 -0.86
C PHE A 489 6.36 20.90 -0.67
N SER A 490 5.15 20.40 -0.97
CA SER A 490 4.77 19.00 -0.72
C SER A 490 5.57 18.00 -1.56
N SER A 491 5.80 18.33 -2.84
CA SER A 491 6.57 17.50 -3.76
C SER A 491 8.05 17.39 -3.36
N ARG A 492 8.64 18.44 -2.78
CA ARG A 492 10.04 18.46 -2.32
C ARG A 492 10.21 17.97 -0.88
N ALA A 493 9.31 18.34 0.02
CA ALA A 493 9.35 17.99 1.44
C ALA A 493 9.02 16.52 1.68
N ARG A 494 8.13 15.93 0.86
CA ARG A 494 7.74 14.50 0.91
C ARG A 494 7.41 14.01 2.32
N LEU A 495 6.66 14.84 3.06
CA LEU A 495 6.18 14.52 4.40
C LEU A 495 5.23 13.31 4.37
N ASP A 496 4.60 13.02 3.23
CA ASP A 496 3.83 11.80 3.02
C ASP A 496 4.66 10.53 3.28
N HIS A 497 5.91 10.45 2.80
CA HIS A 497 6.76 9.29 3.09
C HIS A 497 7.31 9.28 4.51
N GLU A 498 7.52 10.44 5.13
CA GLU A 498 7.94 10.47 6.54
C GLU A 498 6.80 10.04 7.47
N PHE A 499 5.55 10.40 7.15
CA PHE A 499 4.36 9.87 7.84
C PHE A 499 4.13 8.38 7.54
N GLU A 500 4.33 7.90 6.30
CA GLU A 500 4.25 6.47 5.95
C GLU A 500 5.24 5.64 6.78
N ARG A 501 6.50 6.09 6.85
CA ARG A 501 7.55 5.47 7.68
C ARG A 501 7.19 5.50 9.17
N TYR A 502 6.70 6.63 9.66
CA TYR A 502 6.34 6.81 11.07
C TYR A 502 5.13 5.97 11.50
N LEU A 503 4.15 5.80 10.60
CA LEU A 503 2.98 4.95 10.79
C LEU A 503 3.30 3.46 10.73
N THR A 504 4.31 3.07 9.94
CA THR A 504 4.76 1.67 9.82
C THR A 504 5.32 1.17 11.15
N PRO A 505 4.83 0.05 11.71
CA PRO A 505 5.42 -0.57 12.89
C PRO A 505 6.90 -0.90 12.66
N VAL A 506 7.75 -0.46 13.59
CA VAL A 506 9.16 -0.81 13.62
C VAL A 506 9.39 -1.64 14.89
N PRO A 507 9.85 -2.89 14.77
CA PRO A 507 10.05 -3.72 15.95
C PRO A 507 11.10 -3.06 16.88
N LYS A 508 10.85 -3.08 18.19
CA LYS A 508 11.68 -2.41 19.21
C LYS A 508 13.16 -2.83 19.14
N GLU A 509 13.37 -4.07 18.75
CA GLU A 509 14.68 -4.68 18.49
C GLU A 509 14.65 -5.29 17.08
N LEU A 510 15.81 -5.35 16.41
CA LEU A 510 15.88 -6.02 15.11
C LEU A 510 15.63 -7.53 15.29
N PRO A 511 14.78 -8.16 14.44
CA PRO A 511 14.60 -9.60 14.44
C PRO A 511 15.94 -10.34 14.40
N SER A 512 16.11 -11.32 15.28
CA SER A 512 17.35 -12.09 15.33
C SER A 512 17.52 -12.89 14.05
N ILE A 513 18.61 -12.64 13.32
CA ILE A 513 18.91 -13.36 12.08
C ILE A 513 19.50 -14.76 12.32
N VAL A 514 19.75 -15.11 13.57
CA VAL A 514 20.33 -16.40 13.95
C VAL A 514 19.31 -17.50 13.68
N VAL A 515 19.78 -18.59 13.06
CA VAL A 515 19.01 -19.80 12.80
C VAL A 515 19.61 -20.99 13.54
N GLU A 516 18.78 -21.98 13.89
CA GLU A 516 19.25 -23.19 14.55
C GLU A 516 20.09 -24.05 13.59
N SER A 517 21.40 -24.09 13.80
CA SER A 517 22.35 -24.80 12.93
C SER A 517 23.00 -25.96 13.70
N LYS A 518 22.62 -27.19 13.35
CA LYS A 518 23.03 -28.45 14.05
C LYS A 518 23.91 -29.39 13.21
N GLY A 519 24.33 -29.00 12.01
CA GLY A 519 25.17 -29.81 11.12
C GLY A 519 26.61 -29.31 10.99
N PRO A 520 27.41 -29.92 10.09
CA PRO A 520 28.85 -29.63 9.93
C PRO A 520 29.13 -28.20 9.44
N VAL A 521 28.16 -27.52 8.83
CA VAL A 521 28.31 -26.14 8.35
C VAL A 521 27.52 -25.20 9.27
N ASN A 522 28.21 -24.42 10.10
CA ASN A 522 27.55 -23.38 10.90
C ASN A 522 27.21 -22.17 10.02
N VAL A 523 25.96 -22.10 9.55
CA VAL A 523 25.53 -21.01 8.65
C VAL A 523 25.60 -19.63 9.29
N ASN A 524 25.48 -19.55 10.63
CA ASN A 524 25.60 -18.29 11.36
C ASN A 524 27.03 -17.70 11.37
N GLN A 525 28.02 -18.45 10.86
CA GLN A 525 29.41 -18.03 10.68
C GLN A 525 29.82 -17.91 9.20
N LEU A 526 28.95 -18.29 8.25
CA LEU A 526 29.24 -18.14 6.82
C LEU A 526 29.33 -16.67 6.45
N LYS A 527 30.49 -16.24 5.94
CA LYS A 527 30.67 -14.86 5.49
C LYS A 527 29.80 -14.62 4.27
N SER A 528 28.93 -13.61 4.39
CA SER A 528 28.01 -13.17 3.34
C SER A 528 28.32 -11.76 2.89
N GLY A 529 28.15 -11.50 1.60
CA GLY A 529 28.26 -10.17 1.00
C GLY A 529 26.92 -9.77 0.40
N LEU A 530 26.40 -8.62 0.81
CA LEU A 530 25.07 -8.14 0.44
C LEU A 530 25.18 -7.01 -0.56
N GLU A 531 24.17 -6.84 -1.40
CA GLU A 531 24.02 -5.66 -2.25
C GLU A 531 22.65 -5.04 -1.99
N TYR A 532 22.61 -3.83 -1.45
CA TYR A 532 21.37 -3.12 -1.15
C TYR A 532 21.11 -2.03 -2.19
N SER A 533 19.95 -2.08 -2.86
CA SER A 533 19.54 -1.06 -3.84
C SER A 533 18.63 0.01 -3.23
N PHE A 534 18.93 1.29 -3.51
CA PHE A 534 18.14 2.45 -3.09
C PHE A 534 17.82 3.38 -4.24
N ARG A 535 16.65 4.01 -4.24
CA ARG A 535 16.31 5.10 -5.17
C ARG A 535 16.75 6.44 -4.62
N PHE A 536 17.26 7.28 -5.53
CA PHE A 536 17.37 8.72 -5.32
C PHE A 536 15.98 9.32 -5.06
N PRO A 537 15.85 10.30 -4.16
CA PRO A 537 14.68 11.18 -4.13
C PRO A 537 14.58 11.95 -5.45
N ILE A 538 13.40 12.52 -5.76
CA ILE A 538 13.10 13.04 -7.11
C ILE A 538 14.03 14.21 -7.47
N GLU A 539 14.38 15.00 -6.47
CA GLU A 539 15.18 16.23 -6.54
C GLU A 539 16.68 15.92 -6.70
N LEU A 540 17.15 14.81 -6.12
CA LEU A 540 18.53 14.31 -6.25
C LEU A 540 18.66 13.27 -7.36
N LYS A 541 17.61 13.01 -8.15
CA LYS A 541 17.66 12.08 -9.27
C LYS A 541 18.65 12.60 -10.32
N PRO A 542 19.77 11.92 -10.59
CA PRO A 542 20.83 12.50 -11.40
C PRO A 542 20.39 12.75 -12.84
N GLN A 543 20.61 13.99 -13.29
CA GLN A 543 20.39 14.42 -14.68
C GLN A 543 21.68 14.40 -15.51
N SER A 544 22.84 14.25 -14.86
CA SER A 544 24.15 14.12 -15.48
C SER A 544 25.06 13.18 -14.68
N LYS A 545 26.20 12.81 -15.25
CA LYS A 545 27.23 12.01 -14.57
C LYS A 545 27.84 12.76 -13.38
N GLU A 546 28.06 14.05 -13.54
CA GLU A 546 28.68 14.95 -12.54
C GLU A 546 27.72 15.15 -11.36
N SER A 547 26.42 15.27 -11.64
CA SER A 547 25.37 15.23 -10.62
C SER A 547 25.36 13.89 -9.88
N ALA A 548 25.38 12.76 -10.58
CA ALA A 548 25.47 11.45 -9.93
C ALA A 548 26.75 11.30 -9.09
N GLU A 549 27.87 11.84 -9.58
CA GLU A 549 29.17 11.79 -8.91
C GLU A 549 29.13 12.51 -7.56
N LYS A 550 28.57 13.71 -7.54
CA LYS A 550 28.39 14.51 -6.31
C LYS A 550 27.51 13.78 -5.29
N GLU A 551 26.33 13.30 -5.70
CA GLU A 551 25.36 12.69 -4.76
C GLU A 551 25.86 11.35 -4.20
N ILE A 552 26.47 10.49 -5.05
CA ILE A 552 27.08 9.24 -4.58
C ILE A 552 28.28 9.49 -3.68
N GLY A 553 29.11 10.50 -4.00
CA GLY A 553 30.24 10.90 -3.14
C GLY A 553 29.78 11.33 -1.75
N ALA A 554 28.78 12.21 -1.67
CA ALA A 554 28.21 12.66 -0.41
C ALA A 554 27.59 11.52 0.41
N LEU A 555 26.88 10.59 -0.25
CA LEU A 555 26.33 9.40 0.39
C LEU A 555 27.44 8.47 0.92
N ALA A 556 28.46 8.20 0.11
CA ALA A 556 29.60 7.37 0.48
C ALA A 556 30.38 7.96 1.66
N GLU A 557 30.60 9.28 1.69
CA GLU A 557 31.18 9.98 2.83
C GLU A 557 30.40 9.78 4.12
N ARG A 558 29.06 9.89 4.08
CA ARG A 558 28.26 9.81 5.30
C ARG A 558 28.14 8.37 5.81
N ILE A 559 28.04 7.38 4.92
CA ILE A 559 28.10 5.96 5.30
C ILE A 559 29.50 5.64 5.84
N GLY A 560 30.55 6.17 5.21
CA GLY A 560 31.90 6.12 5.72
C GLY A 560 31.98 6.64 7.16
N ARG A 561 31.53 7.87 7.41
CA ARG A 561 31.50 8.47 8.75
C ARG A 561 30.67 7.65 9.75
N SER A 562 29.50 7.11 9.38
CA SER A 562 28.67 6.30 10.30
C SER A 562 29.24 4.89 10.57
N LEU A 563 30.13 4.40 9.71
CA LEU A 563 30.88 3.16 9.90
C LEU A 563 32.33 3.36 10.39
N GLY A 564 32.72 4.61 10.73
CA GLY A 564 34.02 4.95 11.28
C GLY A 564 35.19 5.00 10.27
N ALA A 565 34.90 5.26 8.99
CA ALA A 565 35.90 5.48 7.96
C ALA A 565 36.60 6.84 8.13
N VAL A 566 37.92 6.86 7.87
CA VAL A 566 38.74 8.09 7.93
C VAL A 566 38.70 8.87 6.61
N SER A 567 38.59 8.17 5.47
CA SER A 567 38.56 8.76 4.12
C SER A 567 37.65 7.96 3.19
N VAL A 568 37.22 8.63 2.11
CA VAL A 568 36.46 8.02 1.01
C VAL A 568 37.17 8.34 -0.30
N GLU A 569 37.41 7.31 -1.11
CA GLU A 569 38.15 7.37 -2.36
C GLU A 569 37.23 7.15 -3.55
N LYS A 570 37.36 7.96 -4.60
CA LYS A 570 36.70 7.73 -5.88
C LYS A 570 37.45 6.63 -6.64
N ALA A 571 36.77 5.54 -7.01
CA ALA A 571 37.37 4.48 -7.80
C ALA A 571 37.35 4.84 -9.30
N VAL A 572 38.50 4.74 -9.97
CA VAL A 572 38.59 4.90 -11.43
C VAL A 572 37.98 3.68 -12.12
N ALA A 573 36.74 3.80 -12.58
CA ALA A 573 36.00 2.68 -13.16
C ALA A 573 36.41 2.41 -14.62
N GLN A 574 37.33 1.45 -14.83
CA GLN A 574 37.56 0.85 -16.16
C GLN A 574 36.55 -0.26 -16.51
N GLN A 575 35.93 -0.91 -15.51
CA GLN A 575 34.89 -1.92 -15.70
C GLN A 575 33.67 -1.63 -14.82
N ALA A 576 32.67 -0.97 -15.42
CA ALA A 576 31.34 -0.78 -14.84
C ALA A 576 30.53 -2.10 -14.85
N HIS A 577 29.37 -2.14 -14.18
CA HIS A 577 28.45 -3.28 -14.14
C HIS A 577 27.78 -3.66 -15.50
N GLY A 578 28.40 -3.35 -16.65
CA GLY A 578 27.87 -3.61 -17.99
C GLY A 578 26.76 -2.64 -18.40
N HIS A 579 26.54 -1.57 -17.63
CA HIS A 579 25.47 -0.60 -17.86
C HIS A 579 25.95 0.79 -18.29
N GLY A 580 27.27 1.02 -18.33
CA GLY A 580 27.90 2.24 -18.86
C GLY A 580 27.72 3.48 -17.96
N ILE A 581 28.81 4.19 -17.70
CA ILE A 581 28.85 5.33 -16.75
C ILE A 581 28.39 4.90 -15.34
N SER A 582 29.16 4.01 -14.69
CA SER A 582 29.06 3.83 -13.24
C SER A 582 29.89 4.89 -12.52
N VAL A 583 29.28 5.61 -11.58
CA VAL A 583 30.02 6.29 -10.51
C VAL A 583 30.28 5.27 -9.41
N LYS A 584 31.50 5.26 -8.84
CA LYS A 584 31.89 4.32 -7.79
C LYS A 584 32.81 4.99 -6.78
N TYR A 585 32.44 4.90 -5.51
CA TYR A 585 33.28 5.29 -4.38
C TYR A 585 33.55 4.08 -3.49
N THR A 586 34.71 4.09 -2.83
CA THR A 586 35.17 3.07 -1.90
C THR A 586 35.68 3.71 -0.62
N PHE A 587 35.47 3.05 0.52
CA PHE A 587 36.05 3.45 1.80
C PHE A 587 36.36 2.20 2.63
N ALA A 588 37.20 2.35 3.65
CA ALA A 588 37.44 1.31 4.65
C ALA A 588 36.70 1.70 5.94
N ASP A 589 35.93 0.78 6.53
CA ASP A 589 35.29 1.03 7.83
C ASP A 589 36.28 0.92 9.01
N ALA A 590 35.80 1.12 10.24
CA ALA A 590 36.61 1.00 11.46
C ALA A 590 37.31 -0.36 11.67
N HIS A 591 36.92 -1.40 10.93
CA HIS A 591 37.55 -2.73 10.95
C HIS A 591 38.41 -2.98 9.70
N GLY A 592 38.70 -1.95 8.89
CA GLY A 592 39.47 -2.05 7.66
C GLY A 592 38.74 -2.72 6.49
N ARG A 593 37.44 -3.01 6.62
CA ARG A 593 36.68 -3.75 5.59
C ARG A 593 36.32 -2.80 4.45
N LYS A 594 36.58 -3.20 3.20
CA LYS A 594 36.38 -2.33 2.02
C LYS A 594 34.92 -2.31 1.57
N TRP A 595 34.32 -1.14 1.68
CA TRP A 595 32.96 -0.83 1.24
C TRP A 595 32.91 -0.24 -0.17
N ARG A 596 31.73 -0.31 -0.79
CA ARG A 596 31.44 0.26 -2.11
C ARG A 596 30.09 0.97 -2.08
N VAL A 597 30.02 2.13 -2.74
CA VAL A 597 28.77 2.81 -3.08
C VAL A 597 28.84 3.12 -4.57
N GLU A 598 27.87 2.61 -5.33
CA GLU A 598 27.89 2.59 -6.79
C GLU A 598 26.56 3.15 -7.32
N TRP A 599 26.61 3.84 -8.45
CA TRP A 599 25.41 4.19 -9.22
C TRP A 599 25.25 3.21 -10.39
N ASP A 600 24.14 2.47 -10.39
CA ASP A 600 23.72 1.69 -11.56
C ASP A 600 22.80 2.56 -12.43
N GLY A 601 23.39 3.16 -13.48
CA GLY A 601 22.71 4.02 -14.43
C GLY A 601 21.95 3.24 -15.51
N ILE A 602 20.80 3.75 -15.95
CA ILE A 602 19.99 3.12 -17.00
C ILE A 602 20.47 3.56 -18.39
N GLN A 603 21.39 2.81 -18.99
CA GLN A 603 21.61 2.81 -20.45
C GLN A 603 20.86 1.65 -21.11
N ARG A 604 19.53 1.79 -21.29
CA ARG A 604 18.66 0.71 -21.81
C ARG A 604 17.97 1.01 -23.14
N THR A 605 18.12 2.21 -23.71
CA THR A 605 17.64 2.51 -25.08
C THR A 605 18.80 2.68 -26.05
N TYR A 606 19.09 1.59 -26.76
CA TYR A 606 19.97 1.55 -27.93
C TYR A 606 19.12 1.71 -29.19
N VAL A 607 19.44 2.70 -30.02
CA VAL A 607 18.87 2.86 -31.37
C VAL A 607 20.02 2.82 -32.35
N ARG A 608 20.07 1.77 -33.20
CA ARG A 608 21.18 1.54 -34.16
C ARG A 608 22.57 1.55 -33.50
N GLY A 609 22.68 0.91 -32.33
CA GLY A 609 23.92 0.87 -31.54
C GLY A 609 24.24 2.14 -30.74
N GLN A 610 23.50 3.24 -30.92
CA GLN A 610 23.72 4.49 -30.19
C GLN A 610 22.79 4.62 -28.98
N VAL A 611 23.34 5.03 -27.84
CA VAL A 611 22.61 5.30 -26.60
C VAL A 611 21.80 6.60 -26.77
N ARG A 612 20.48 6.55 -26.58
CA ARG A 612 19.61 7.73 -26.80
C ARG A 612 19.07 8.43 -25.56
N ASN A 613 19.03 7.77 -24.40
CA ASN A 613 18.64 8.35 -23.11
C ASN A 613 19.31 7.57 -21.96
N ALA A 614 20.14 8.22 -21.14
CA ALA A 614 21.01 7.57 -20.15
C ALA A 614 20.74 7.97 -18.69
N TRP A 615 19.60 8.61 -18.40
CA TRP A 615 19.39 9.33 -17.14
C TRP A 615 18.26 8.73 -16.27
N GLY A 616 18.63 8.37 -15.04
CA GLY A 616 17.88 7.50 -14.14
C GLY A 616 18.69 6.26 -13.75
N GLY A 617 18.32 5.63 -12.64
CA GLY A 617 19.05 4.51 -12.05
C GLY A 617 18.76 4.37 -10.56
N HIS A 618 19.52 3.52 -9.88
CA HIS A 618 19.49 3.33 -8.44
C HIS A 618 20.91 3.33 -7.88
N VAL A 619 21.03 3.59 -6.59
CA VAL A 619 22.27 3.37 -5.83
C VAL A 619 22.35 1.90 -5.48
N GLU A 620 23.51 1.30 -5.64
CA GLU A 620 23.86 0.00 -5.09
C GLU A 620 24.90 0.20 -3.99
N ILE A 621 24.69 -0.45 -2.84
CA ILE A 621 25.66 -0.47 -1.75
C ILE A 621 26.09 -1.92 -1.50
N PRO A 622 27.11 -2.41 -2.23
CA PRO A 622 27.70 -3.71 -1.96
C PRO A 622 28.52 -3.69 -0.66
N THR A 623 28.11 -4.51 0.31
CA THR A 623 28.83 -4.70 1.57
C THR A 623 30.10 -5.56 1.34
N PRO A 624 31.11 -5.43 2.21
CA PRO A 624 32.16 -6.45 2.32
C PRO A 624 31.57 -7.80 2.77
N ALA A 625 32.34 -8.88 2.63
CA ALA A 625 31.99 -10.19 3.17
C ALA A 625 32.15 -10.20 4.70
N MET A 626 31.05 -10.40 5.41
CA MET A 626 30.95 -10.30 6.87
C MET A 626 30.15 -11.48 7.43
N SER A 627 30.35 -11.82 8.71
CA SER A 627 29.45 -12.75 9.39
C SER A 627 28.03 -12.15 9.51
N PRO A 628 26.99 -12.98 9.62
CA PRO A 628 25.64 -12.55 9.95
C PRO A 628 25.60 -11.55 11.13
N ALA A 629 26.24 -11.87 12.27
CA ALA A 629 26.21 -10.99 13.44
C ALA A 629 26.78 -9.57 13.16
N GLU A 630 27.88 -9.49 12.40
CA GLU A 630 28.42 -8.19 11.94
C GLU A 630 27.41 -7.46 11.04
N ILE A 631 26.75 -8.18 10.12
CA ILE A 631 25.70 -7.65 9.24
C ILE A 631 24.53 -7.07 10.07
N GLN A 632 24.05 -7.78 11.10
CA GLN A 632 22.98 -7.26 11.95
C GLN A 632 23.37 -5.93 12.62
N SER A 633 24.65 -5.80 13.05
CA SER A 633 25.17 -4.59 13.71
C SER A 633 25.33 -3.35 12.82
N ILE A 634 25.30 -3.51 11.49
CA ILE A 634 25.43 -2.41 10.53
C ILE A 634 24.09 -1.98 9.93
N LEU A 635 23.07 -2.83 9.95
CA LEU A 635 21.77 -2.55 9.32
C LEU A 635 21.16 -1.21 9.79
N PRO A 636 21.08 -0.88 11.09
CA PRO A 636 20.56 0.42 11.53
C PRO A 636 21.36 1.61 11.01
N ARG A 637 22.69 1.47 10.93
CA ARG A 637 23.60 2.53 10.46
C ARG A 637 23.47 2.75 8.95
N LEU A 638 23.41 1.67 8.18
CA LEU A 638 23.24 1.72 6.73
C LEU A 638 21.87 2.29 6.33
N TYR A 639 20.79 1.71 6.85
CA TYR A 639 19.42 2.15 6.54
C TYR A 639 19.13 3.55 7.10
N GLY A 640 19.61 3.86 8.31
CA GLY A 640 19.54 5.20 8.89
C GLY A 640 20.25 6.24 8.01
N THR A 641 21.48 5.97 7.55
CA THR A 641 22.23 6.90 6.69
C THR A 641 21.57 7.11 5.32
N ALA A 642 21.02 6.05 4.71
CA ALA A 642 20.28 6.19 3.44
C ALA A 642 18.98 7.00 3.63
N ARG A 643 18.24 6.71 4.71
CA ARG A 643 17.01 7.42 5.09
C ARG A 643 17.26 8.90 5.34
N ASP A 644 18.36 9.24 5.99
CA ASP A 644 18.83 10.60 6.29
C ASP A 644 19.04 11.48 5.03
N PHE A 645 19.38 10.87 3.89
CA PHE A 645 19.48 11.56 2.59
C PHE A 645 18.16 11.53 1.79
N GLY A 646 17.08 10.98 2.33
CA GLY A 646 15.82 10.80 1.60
C GLY A 646 15.83 9.67 0.58
N TYR A 647 16.84 8.79 0.58
CA TYR A 647 16.82 7.60 -0.27
C TYR A 647 15.78 6.59 0.25
N THR A 648 15.14 5.88 -0.68
CA THR A 648 14.12 4.88 -0.39
C THR A 648 14.47 3.57 -1.08
N PRO A 649 14.51 2.42 -0.39
CA PRO A 649 14.49 1.13 -1.07
C PRO A 649 13.26 1.01 -1.97
N ASP A 650 13.36 0.26 -3.06
CA ASP A 650 12.24 0.07 -3.99
C ASP A 650 12.19 -1.38 -4.47
N ARG A 651 11.17 -2.11 -4.01
CA ARG A 651 10.91 -3.52 -4.34
C ARG A 651 10.64 -3.79 -5.82
N LYS A 652 10.31 -2.79 -6.63
CA LYS A 652 9.98 -2.93 -8.06
C LYS A 652 11.16 -2.65 -8.97
N PHE A 653 12.15 -1.89 -8.51
CA PHE A 653 13.27 -1.44 -9.35
C PHE A 653 14.68 -1.77 -8.81
N GLY A 654 14.83 -2.04 -7.52
CA GLY A 654 16.07 -2.52 -6.90
C GLY A 654 16.01 -4.00 -6.50
N GLY A 655 17.14 -4.59 -6.13
CA GLY A 655 17.22 -5.96 -5.63
C GLY A 655 18.01 -6.08 -4.34
N ALA A 656 18.00 -7.28 -3.76
CA ALA A 656 19.03 -7.69 -2.82
C ALA A 656 19.72 -8.96 -3.32
N HIS A 657 21.05 -8.90 -3.41
CA HIS A 657 21.90 -10.03 -3.79
C HIS A 657 22.63 -10.56 -2.57
N TYR A 658 22.43 -11.85 -2.23
CA TYR A 658 23.02 -12.51 -1.07
C TYR A 658 24.14 -13.45 -1.54
N ASN A 659 25.38 -12.97 -1.49
CA ASN A 659 26.56 -13.78 -1.76
C ASN A 659 26.91 -14.61 -0.52
N PHE A 660 27.34 -15.85 -0.71
CA PHE A 660 27.82 -16.74 0.37
C PHE A 660 29.10 -17.46 -0.04
N ASP A 661 30.01 -17.63 0.91
CA ASP A 661 31.30 -18.30 0.73
C ASP A 661 31.14 -19.82 0.51
N LEU A 662 31.81 -20.38 -0.51
CA LEU A 662 31.84 -21.82 -0.79
C LEU A 662 33.03 -22.52 -0.14
N ALA A 663 34.04 -21.79 0.35
CA ALA A 663 35.24 -22.38 0.95
C ALA A 663 34.94 -23.31 2.15
N PRO A 664 33.99 -23.02 3.05
CA PRO A 664 33.61 -23.93 4.14
C PRO A 664 33.05 -25.27 3.64
N LEU A 665 32.41 -25.31 2.46
CA LEU A 665 31.94 -26.55 1.83
C LEU A 665 33.09 -27.32 1.18
N LYS A 666 34.03 -26.62 0.53
CA LYS A 666 35.25 -27.19 -0.06
C LYS A 666 36.20 -27.77 1.01
N ALA A 667 36.12 -27.30 2.25
CA ALA A 667 36.89 -27.80 3.39
C ALA A 667 36.32 -29.10 4.01
N LEU A 668 35.08 -29.48 3.69
CA LEU A 668 34.52 -30.78 4.06
C LEU A 668 35.13 -31.91 3.21
N PRO A 669 35.06 -33.18 3.64
CA PRO A 669 35.33 -34.32 2.76
C PRO A 669 34.55 -34.18 1.45
N VAL A 670 35.20 -34.41 0.30
CA VAL A 670 34.66 -34.06 -1.04
C VAL A 670 33.22 -34.50 -1.24
N ALA A 671 32.90 -35.76 -0.93
CA ALA A 671 31.54 -36.31 -1.07
C ALA A 671 30.49 -35.65 -0.16
N GLN A 672 30.88 -35.10 1.00
CA GLN A 672 30.00 -34.32 1.87
C GLN A 672 29.82 -32.90 1.33
N GLY A 673 30.91 -32.25 0.90
CA GLY A 673 30.88 -30.90 0.34
C GLY A 673 30.07 -30.80 -0.96
N THR A 674 30.26 -31.75 -1.89
CA THR A 674 29.46 -31.81 -3.12
C THR A 674 28.01 -32.18 -2.84
N ARG A 675 27.74 -33.09 -1.88
CA ARG A 675 26.38 -33.41 -1.43
C ARG A 675 25.66 -32.20 -0.84
N ALA A 676 26.31 -31.42 0.01
CA ALA A 676 25.75 -30.20 0.59
C ALA A 676 25.28 -29.21 -0.50
N VAL A 677 26.07 -29.05 -1.58
CA VAL A 677 25.68 -28.21 -2.73
C VAL A 677 24.55 -28.83 -3.54
N THR A 678 24.57 -30.13 -3.86
CA THR A 678 23.46 -30.74 -4.61
C THR A 678 22.15 -30.71 -3.83
N ASN A 679 22.20 -30.89 -2.51
CA ASN A 679 21.06 -30.72 -1.61
C ASN A 679 20.54 -29.26 -1.60
N LEU A 680 21.41 -28.25 -1.57
CA LEU A 680 21.00 -26.84 -1.72
C LEU A 680 20.27 -26.59 -3.04
N ILE A 681 20.80 -27.10 -4.17
CA ILE A 681 20.15 -26.91 -5.49
C ILE A 681 18.79 -27.60 -5.52
N THR A 682 18.70 -28.86 -5.06
CA THR A 682 17.43 -29.60 -4.99
C THR A 682 16.39 -28.84 -4.13
N TYR A 683 16.79 -28.33 -2.96
CA TYR A 683 15.90 -27.54 -2.11
C TYR A 683 15.44 -26.26 -2.79
N PHE A 684 16.41 -25.49 -3.29
CA PHE A 684 16.18 -24.17 -3.83
C PHE A 684 15.26 -24.24 -5.04
N GLU A 685 15.54 -25.13 -5.99
CA GLU A 685 14.78 -25.21 -7.24
C GLU A 685 13.35 -25.74 -7.01
N THR A 686 13.16 -26.74 -6.15
CA THR A 686 11.81 -27.26 -5.82
C THR A 686 10.95 -26.26 -5.05
N ARG A 687 11.55 -25.31 -4.33
CA ARG A 687 10.87 -24.27 -3.56
C ARG A 687 10.88 -22.89 -4.22
N SER A 688 11.60 -22.69 -5.32
CA SER A 688 11.83 -21.35 -5.90
C SER A 688 10.55 -20.51 -6.14
N PRO A 689 9.39 -21.08 -6.56
CA PRO A 689 8.18 -20.27 -6.72
C PRO A 689 7.58 -19.75 -5.40
N ILE A 690 7.62 -20.51 -4.29
CA ILE A 690 7.17 -19.99 -2.99
C ILE A 690 8.17 -18.96 -2.45
N MET A 691 9.48 -19.19 -2.65
CA MET A 691 10.51 -18.19 -2.29
C MET A 691 10.29 -16.87 -3.04
N MET A 692 10.02 -16.92 -4.34
CA MET A 692 9.74 -15.75 -5.16
C MET A 692 8.40 -15.09 -4.81
N ALA A 693 7.35 -15.86 -4.51
CA ALA A 693 6.07 -15.31 -4.09
C ALA A 693 6.16 -14.57 -2.75
N ILE A 694 7.01 -15.03 -1.82
CA ILE A 694 7.26 -14.33 -0.54
C ILE A 694 8.16 -13.09 -0.76
N TRP A 695 9.23 -13.19 -1.55
CA TRP A 695 10.32 -12.20 -1.55
C TRP A 695 10.52 -11.35 -2.82
N THR A 696 9.80 -11.64 -3.90
CA THR A 696 9.96 -10.97 -5.21
C THR A 696 8.66 -10.29 -5.64
N HIS A 697 8.73 -8.99 -5.94
CA HIS A 697 7.59 -8.22 -6.44
C HIS A 697 7.16 -8.77 -7.81
N PRO A 698 5.86 -8.98 -8.10
CA PRO A 698 5.37 -9.59 -9.34
C PRO A 698 6.01 -9.07 -10.65
N LYS A 699 6.20 -7.75 -10.72
CA LYS A 699 6.83 -7.05 -11.87
C LYS A 699 8.36 -7.26 -12.02
N ARG A 700 9.08 -7.81 -11.03
CA ARG A 700 10.55 -8.02 -11.09
C ARG A 700 11.00 -9.33 -11.72
N TYR A 701 10.08 -10.23 -12.11
CA TYR A 701 10.40 -11.51 -12.77
C TYR A 701 11.43 -11.42 -13.93
N ARG A 702 11.49 -10.29 -14.64
CA ARG A 702 12.43 -10.08 -15.75
C ARG A 702 13.90 -9.88 -15.32
N ALA A 703 14.17 -9.62 -14.05
CA ALA A 703 15.49 -9.28 -13.51
C ALA A 703 16.37 -10.52 -13.26
N ALA A 704 15.85 -11.51 -12.53
CA ALA A 704 16.47 -12.83 -12.36
C ALA A 704 15.51 -13.88 -12.93
N TRP A 705 15.90 -14.50 -14.05
CA TRP A 705 15.02 -15.43 -14.78
C TRP A 705 15.15 -16.84 -14.19
N PRO A 706 14.06 -17.46 -13.69
CA PRO A 706 14.11 -18.84 -13.20
C PRO A 706 14.60 -19.80 -14.28
N VAL A 707 15.63 -20.57 -13.96
CA VAL A 707 16.00 -21.73 -14.78
C VAL A 707 14.96 -22.78 -14.45
N GLU A 708 14.11 -23.16 -15.40
CA GLU A 708 13.15 -24.24 -15.14
C GLU A 708 13.93 -25.55 -14.93
N PRO A 709 13.91 -26.14 -13.72
CA PRO A 709 14.70 -27.32 -13.42
C PRO A 709 14.08 -28.51 -14.15
N ARG A 710 14.73 -28.98 -15.21
CA ARG A 710 14.30 -30.18 -15.93
C ARG A 710 14.18 -31.33 -14.94
N ALA A 711 13.10 -32.11 -14.98
CA ALA A 711 12.90 -33.25 -14.09
C ALA A 711 14.05 -34.28 -14.16
N GLU A 712 14.78 -34.32 -15.28
CA GLU A 712 16.02 -35.07 -15.45
C GLU A 712 17.21 -34.53 -14.63
N PHE A 713 17.37 -33.21 -14.56
CA PHE A 713 18.42 -32.56 -13.77
C PHE A 713 18.26 -32.84 -12.27
N LEU A 714 17.03 -32.72 -11.75
CA LEU A 714 16.70 -33.05 -10.37
C LEU A 714 17.04 -34.51 -10.03
N ARG A 715 16.69 -35.47 -10.90
CA ARG A 715 17.10 -36.88 -10.76
C ARG A 715 18.61 -37.12 -10.87
N THR A 716 19.33 -36.23 -11.55
CA THR A 716 20.80 -36.29 -11.64
C THR A 716 21.42 -35.84 -10.31
N LEU A 717 20.88 -34.80 -9.67
CA LEU A 717 21.32 -34.33 -8.35
C LEU A 717 21.14 -35.39 -7.25
N GLU A 718 20.02 -36.11 -7.24
CA GLU A 718 19.78 -37.22 -6.31
C GLU A 718 20.87 -38.29 -6.40
N LYS A 719 21.22 -38.69 -7.62
CA LYS A 719 22.19 -39.75 -7.92
C LYS A 719 23.65 -39.29 -7.96
N PHE A 720 23.91 -37.99 -7.87
CA PHE A 720 25.26 -37.44 -7.98
C PHE A 720 26.18 -37.97 -6.86
N SER A 721 27.36 -38.47 -7.22
CA SER A 721 28.35 -38.98 -6.25
C SER A 721 29.79 -38.64 -6.63
N GLY A 722 29.98 -37.70 -7.56
CA GLY A 722 31.28 -37.27 -8.06
C GLY A 722 31.97 -36.21 -7.21
N ASP A 723 33.10 -35.73 -7.71
CA ASP A 723 33.89 -34.67 -7.09
C ASP A 723 33.43 -33.25 -7.48
N TRP A 724 34.21 -32.23 -7.09
CA TRP A 724 33.91 -30.82 -7.42
C TRP A 724 33.95 -30.52 -8.92
N LYS A 725 34.80 -31.21 -9.68
CA LYS A 725 34.94 -31.07 -11.13
C LYS A 725 33.79 -31.77 -11.84
N ASP A 726 33.40 -32.96 -11.39
CA ASP A 726 32.20 -33.65 -11.86
C ASP A 726 30.93 -32.81 -11.63
N LEU A 727 30.84 -32.17 -10.45
CA LEU A 727 29.73 -31.26 -10.12
C LEU A 727 29.72 -30.05 -11.05
N GLY A 728 30.87 -29.39 -11.25
CA GLY A 728 31.02 -28.29 -12.20
C GLY A 728 30.62 -28.68 -13.62
N GLN A 729 31.06 -29.86 -14.08
CA GLN A 729 30.78 -30.39 -15.41
C GLN A 729 29.28 -30.70 -15.58
N MET A 730 28.65 -31.29 -14.57
CA MET A 730 27.21 -31.54 -14.56
C MET A 730 26.42 -30.23 -14.66
N LEU A 731 26.75 -29.23 -13.83
CA LEU A 731 26.05 -27.93 -13.84
C LEU A 731 26.23 -27.18 -15.17
N TYR A 732 27.43 -27.23 -15.77
CA TYR A 732 27.69 -26.66 -17.09
C TYR A 732 26.91 -27.37 -18.20
N ASN A 733 26.94 -28.72 -18.23
CA ASN A 733 26.24 -29.53 -19.23
C ASN A 733 24.71 -29.35 -19.18
N GLN A 734 24.16 -29.25 -17.97
CA GLN A 734 22.74 -29.01 -17.72
C GLN A 734 22.34 -27.54 -17.93
N ARG A 735 23.30 -26.67 -18.29
CA ARG A 735 23.12 -25.23 -18.51
C ARG A 735 22.49 -24.52 -17.32
N TYR A 736 22.97 -24.82 -16.11
CA TYR A 736 22.51 -24.21 -14.86
C TYR A 736 23.05 -22.76 -14.68
N PHE A 737 22.80 -21.93 -15.68
CA PHE A 737 23.21 -20.53 -15.80
C PHE A 737 22.31 -19.82 -16.83
N ASN A 738 22.37 -18.49 -16.91
CA ASN A 738 21.56 -17.73 -17.87
C ASN A 738 22.06 -17.97 -19.30
N THR A 739 21.23 -18.61 -20.12
CA THR A 739 21.50 -18.91 -21.54
C THR A 739 20.92 -17.89 -22.51
N GLY A 740 20.24 -16.85 -22.01
CA GLY A 740 19.62 -15.82 -22.83
C GLY A 740 20.64 -14.92 -23.51
N VAL A 741 20.50 -14.73 -24.83
CA VAL A 741 21.36 -13.86 -25.62
C VAL A 741 21.37 -12.45 -25.02
N GLY A 742 22.58 -11.91 -24.81
CA GLY A 742 22.79 -10.59 -24.22
C GLY A 742 22.56 -10.46 -22.72
N ARG A 743 22.53 -11.58 -21.98
CA ARG A 743 22.54 -11.59 -20.51
C ARG A 743 23.82 -12.24 -19.98
N LYS A 744 24.25 -11.82 -18.78
CA LYS A 744 25.38 -12.45 -18.09
C LYS A 744 24.96 -13.82 -17.54
N PRO A 745 25.78 -14.89 -17.68
CA PRO A 745 25.50 -16.22 -17.15
C PRO A 745 25.04 -16.25 -15.68
N LYS A 746 25.59 -15.35 -14.85
CA LYS A 746 25.21 -15.20 -13.43
C LYS A 746 23.79 -14.67 -13.16
N TYR A 747 23.02 -14.23 -14.17
CA TYR A 747 21.68 -13.65 -13.97
C TYR A 747 20.58 -14.72 -13.83
N VAL A 748 20.72 -15.57 -12.81
CA VAL A 748 19.78 -16.61 -12.39
C VAL A 748 19.47 -16.49 -10.88
N PRO A 749 18.33 -16.99 -10.37
CA PRO A 749 17.95 -16.88 -8.95
C PRO A 749 18.97 -17.44 -7.96
N LEU A 750 19.60 -18.57 -8.26
CA LEU A 750 20.74 -19.14 -7.54
C LEU A 750 21.93 -19.29 -8.50
N ASN A 751 22.90 -18.39 -8.37
CA ASN A 751 24.11 -18.37 -9.19
C ASN A 751 25.21 -19.22 -8.54
N LEU A 752 25.58 -20.31 -9.22
CA LEU A 752 26.68 -21.21 -8.85
C LEU A 752 27.76 -21.30 -9.95
N THR A 753 27.89 -20.28 -10.81
CA THR A 753 28.90 -20.25 -11.88
C THR A 753 30.34 -20.42 -11.37
N ALA A 754 30.61 -20.12 -10.09
CA ALA A 754 31.89 -20.39 -9.41
C ALA A 754 32.31 -21.86 -9.41
N LEU A 755 31.37 -22.80 -9.45
CA LEU A 755 31.67 -24.23 -9.53
C LEU A 755 31.96 -24.71 -10.95
N MET A 756 31.63 -23.90 -11.97
CA MET A 756 31.86 -24.23 -13.38
C MET A 756 33.18 -23.67 -13.90
N ALA A 757 33.89 -22.84 -13.12
CA ALA A 757 34.97 -22.00 -13.62
C ALA A 757 36.13 -22.80 -14.27
N GLU A 758 36.46 -23.98 -13.73
CA GLU A 758 37.49 -24.88 -14.28
C GLU A 758 37.05 -25.65 -15.53
N ILE A 759 35.75 -25.66 -15.83
CA ILE A 759 35.14 -26.39 -16.96
C ILE A 759 34.92 -25.48 -18.17
N VAL A 760 34.64 -24.19 -17.90
CA VAL A 760 34.34 -23.20 -18.93
C VAL A 760 35.58 -22.94 -19.80
N PRO A 761 35.49 -22.99 -21.13
CA PRO A 761 36.60 -22.67 -22.02
C PRO A 761 37.16 -21.25 -21.82
N ALA A 762 38.49 -21.11 -21.86
CA ALA A 762 39.22 -19.88 -21.55
C ALA A 762 38.69 -18.63 -22.29
N GLN A 763 38.27 -18.76 -23.55
CA GLN A 763 37.76 -17.64 -24.35
C GLN A 763 36.52 -16.93 -23.76
N PHE A 764 35.83 -17.55 -22.80
CA PHE A 764 34.68 -16.99 -22.10
C PHE A 764 35.05 -16.21 -20.81
N PHE A 765 36.34 -16.15 -20.45
CA PHE A 765 36.88 -15.29 -19.40
C PHE A 765 37.59 -14.06 -19.96
N ASP A 766 38.20 -14.18 -21.13
CA ASP A 766 39.04 -13.13 -21.74
C ASP A 766 38.24 -11.98 -22.39
N ARG A 767 36.94 -12.15 -22.57
CA ARG A 767 36.05 -11.17 -23.23
C ARG A 767 34.82 -10.88 -22.38
N SER A 768 34.87 -9.79 -21.62
CA SER A 768 33.64 -9.19 -21.07
C SER A 768 32.74 -8.75 -22.22
N VAL A 769 31.45 -9.09 -22.18
CA VAL A 769 30.49 -8.66 -23.23
C VAL A 769 30.34 -7.15 -23.18
N ASP A 770 30.93 -6.44 -24.15
CA ASP A 770 30.67 -5.02 -24.34
C ASP A 770 29.37 -4.84 -25.13
N ILE A 771 28.25 -4.74 -24.39
CA ILE A 771 26.91 -4.51 -24.96
C ILE A 771 26.79 -3.22 -25.78
N ARG A 772 27.80 -2.34 -25.74
CA ARG A 772 27.86 -1.09 -26.51
C ARG A 772 28.47 -1.27 -27.90
N ASN A 773 29.22 -2.36 -28.13
CA ASN A 773 29.80 -2.65 -29.44
C ASN A 773 28.90 -3.64 -30.21
N PRO A 774 28.19 -3.20 -31.27
CA PRO A 774 27.33 -4.09 -32.06
C PRO A 774 28.10 -5.19 -32.83
N GLU A 775 29.42 -5.04 -32.99
CA GLU A 775 30.30 -6.04 -33.60
C GLU A 775 30.92 -7.01 -32.58
N SER A 776 30.68 -6.81 -31.27
CA SER A 776 31.14 -7.75 -30.25
C SER A 776 30.44 -9.10 -30.42
N SER A 777 31.21 -10.15 -30.69
CA SER A 777 30.72 -11.53 -30.73
C SER A 777 30.01 -11.88 -29.42
N TRP A 778 28.69 -12.09 -29.45
CA TRP A 778 27.90 -12.40 -28.25
C TRP A 778 28.28 -13.77 -27.70
N THR A 779 29.07 -13.77 -26.64
CA THR A 779 29.55 -14.96 -25.94
C THR A 779 29.18 -14.90 -24.45
N PRO A 780 28.91 -16.03 -23.78
CA PRO A 780 28.83 -16.09 -22.32
C PRO A 780 30.08 -15.49 -21.66
N ASP A 781 29.88 -14.57 -20.71
CA ASP A 781 30.96 -13.92 -19.94
C ASP A 781 31.01 -14.50 -18.52
N PHE A 782 32.05 -15.26 -18.23
CA PHE A 782 32.33 -15.85 -16.92
C PHE A 782 33.42 -15.09 -16.14
N ALA A 783 33.80 -13.88 -16.56
CA ALA A 783 34.76 -13.06 -15.84
C ALA A 783 34.25 -12.66 -14.43
N ASN A 784 35.19 -12.40 -13.51
CA ASN A 784 34.94 -12.04 -12.11
C ASN A 784 34.19 -13.10 -11.27
N VAL A 785 34.12 -14.34 -11.74
CA VAL A 785 33.65 -15.51 -11.00
C VAL A 785 34.77 -16.01 -10.07
N ARG A 786 34.59 -15.90 -8.75
CA ARG A 786 35.52 -16.42 -7.73
C ARG A 786 34.75 -16.92 -6.49
N ASP A 787 34.92 -18.20 -6.16
CA ASP A 787 34.65 -18.92 -4.89
C ASP A 787 33.36 -18.64 -4.08
N ARG A 788 32.34 -17.99 -4.65
CA ARG A 788 31.08 -17.68 -3.98
C ARG A 788 29.86 -18.13 -4.78
N GLY A 789 28.84 -18.59 -4.07
CA GLY A 789 27.48 -18.66 -4.58
C GLY A 789 26.74 -17.35 -4.32
N GLU A 790 25.63 -17.13 -5.02
CA GLU A 790 24.89 -15.87 -4.91
C GLU A 790 23.39 -16.07 -5.19
N ALA A 791 22.52 -15.68 -4.25
CA ALA A 791 21.08 -15.63 -4.45
C ALA A 791 20.65 -14.24 -4.95
N ARG A 792 19.82 -14.21 -6.01
CA ARG A 792 19.45 -12.99 -6.76
C ARG A 792 17.94 -12.71 -6.87
N PHE A 793 17.11 -13.43 -6.12
CA PHE A 793 15.64 -13.34 -6.23
C PHE A 793 14.99 -12.32 -5.28
N PHE A 794 15.69 -11.90 -4.21
CA PHE A 794 15.13 -10.97 -3.24
C PHE A 794 14.93 -9.57 -3.82
N ASP A 795 13.86 -8.90 -3.39
CA ASP A 795 13.68 -7.46 -3.54
C ASP A 795 14.58 -6.68 -2.57
N ALA A 796 14.85 -5.41 -2.90
CA ALA A 796 15.44 -4.48 -1.94
C ALA A 796 14.55 -4.39 -0.68
N PRO A 797 15.05 -4.71 0.53
CA PRO A 797 14.25 -4.65 1.75
C PRO A 797 13.86 -3.20 2.05
N ARG A 798 12.60 -2.99 2.45
CA ARG A 798 12.06 -1.64 2.72
C ARG A 798 12.71 -0.96 3.93
N ASP A 799 13.18 -1.75 4.88
CA ASP A 799 13.75 -1.35 6.17
C ASP A 799 14.73 -2.41 6.70
N GLU A 800 15.46 -2.04 7.76
CA GLU A 800 16.43 -2.86 8.47
C GLU A 800 15.84 -4.14 9.10
N ALA A 801 14.56 -4.13 9.47
CA ALA A 801 13.86 -5.30 10.02
C ALA A 801 13.60 -6.33 8.91
N THR A 802 13.11 -5.88 7.75
CA THR A 802 12.88 -6.70 6.56
C THR A 802 14.19 -7.25 6.01
N ALA A 803 15.28 -6.46 6.07
CA ALA A 803 16.62 -6.94 5.74
C ALA A 803 17.10 -8.05 6.68
N SER A 804 16.80 -7.94 7.98
CA SER A 804 17.08 -8.98 8.97
C SER A 804 16.29 -10.25 8.68
N LEU A 805 14.98 -10.14 8.41
CA LEU A 805 14.12 -11.27 8.08
C LEU A 805 14.53 -11.98 6.77
N GLN A 806 14.87 -11.23 5.72
CA GLN A 806 15.42 -11.81 4.48
C GLN A 806 16.71 -12.60 4.74
N MET A 807 17.64 -12.05 5.55
CA MET A 807 18.87 -12.74 5.91
C MET A 807 18.58 -14.00 6.72
N LYS A 808 17.71 -13.93 7.74
CA LYS A 808 17.30 -15.08 8.55
C LYS A 808 16.73 -16.21 7.67
N TYR A 809 15.84 -15.84 6.75
CA TYR A 809 15.26 -16.76 5.78
C TYR A 809 16.32 -17.40 4.88
N TRP A 810 17.26 -16.61 4.33
CA TRP A 810 18.33 -17.14 3.50
C TRP A 810 19.27 -18.07 4.28
N LEU A 811 19.63 -17.73 5.52
CA LEU A 811 20.42 -18.59 6.39
C LEU A 811 19.70 -19.91 6.71
N ALA A 812 18.38 -19.89 6.91
CA ALA A 812 17.59 -21.11 7.09
C ALA A 812 17.58 -21.98 5.83
N VAL A 813 17.48 -21.38 4.64
CA VAL A 813 17.59 -22.09 3.34
C VAL A 813 18.98 -22.72 3.17
N LEU A 814 20.06 -21.99 3.47
CA LEU A 814 21.42 -22.53 3.46
C LEU A 814 21.59 -23.67 4.47
N ASN A 815 21.01 -23.55 5.68
CA ASN A 815 21.06 -24.57 6.72
C ASN A 815 20.35 -25.85 6.26
N LYS A 816 19.15 -25.70 5.69
CA LYS A 816 18.35 -26.79 5.13
C LYS A 816 19.09 -27.51 4.01
N GLY A 817 19.78 -26.79 3.12
CA GLY A 817 20.58 -27.39 2.05
C GLY A 817 21.85 -28.08 2.57
N PHE A 818 22.71 -27.34 3.28
CA PHE A 818 24.06 -27.80 3.63
C PHE A 818 24.11 -28.84 4.74
N ASN A 819 23.17 -28.81 5.68
CA ASN A 819 23.17 -29.69 6.85
C ASN A 819 22.19 -30.87 6.74
N HIS A 820 21.48 -31.02 5.61
CA HIS A 820 20.63 -32.19 5.33
C HIS A 820 21.47 -33.48 5.27
N GLN A 821 20.99 -34.51 5.96
CA GLN A 821 21.69 -35.80 6.05
C GLN A 821 21.34 -36.70 4.87
N GLY A 822 22.37 -37.14 4.14
CA GLY A 822 22.19 -37.97 2.94
C GLY A 822 21.66 -37.20 1.74
N VAL A 823 20.89 -37.87 0.90
CA VAL A 823 20.27 -37.29 -0.30
C VAL A 823 19.02 -36.50 0.10
N MET A 824 18.89 -35.26 -0.38
CA MET A 824 17.64 -34.54 -0.28
C MET A 824 16.64 -35.06 -1.33
N PRO A 825 15.43 -35.50 -0.93
CA PRO A 825 14.44 -35.99 -1.88
C PRO A 825 13.94 -34.86 -2.79
N VAL A 826 13.71 -35.17 -4.06
CA VAL A 826 12.98 -34.27 -4.96
C VAL A 826 11.50 -34.34 -4.61
N GLU A 827 11.08 -33.48 -3.67
CA GLU A 827 9.66 -33.24 -3.42
C GLU A 827 8.97 -32.62 -4.65
N ARG A 828 7.63 -32.62 -4.67
CA ARG A 828 6.85 -31.95 -5.72
C ARG A 828 7.36 -30.50 -5.83
N PRO A 829 7.96 -30.09 -6.97
CA PRO A 829 8.30 -28.69 -7.17
C PRO A 829 6.99 -27.90 -7.25
N PHE A 830 6.95 -26.74 -6.60
CA PHE A 830 5.90 -25.77 -6.92
C PHE A 830 5.99 -25.41 -8.40
N ARG A 831 4.84 -25.14 -9.02
CA ARG A 831 4.75 -24.84 -10.45
C ARG A 831 4.00 -23.54 -10.70
N TYR A 832 3.92 -23.15 -11.97
CA TYR A 832 3.14 -21.99 -12.40
C TYR A 832 1.66 -22.14 -12.03
N GLU A 833 1.11 -23.35 -12.04
CA GLU A 833 -0.27 -23.62 -11.63
C GLU A 833 -0.52 -23.31 -10.14
N ASP A 834 0.44 -23.60 -9.27
CA ASP A 834 0.35 -23.27 -7.83
C ASP A 834 0.34 -21.75 -7.62
N LEU A 835 1.10 -21.00 -8.43
CA LEU A 835 1.06 -19.54 -8.42
C LEU A 835 -0.25 -18.97 -8.97
N GLN A 836 -0.81 -19.56 -10.03
CA GLN A 836 -2.13 -19.16 -10.53
C GLN A 836 -3.22 -19.44 -9.48
N GLN A 837 -3.12 -20.55 -8.74
CA GLN A 837 -3.97 -20.80 -7.59
C GLN A 837 -3.79 -19.72 -6.52
N TRP A 838 -2.56 -19.31 -6.18
CA TRP A 838 -2.31 -18.24 -5.21
C TRP A 838 -2.80 -16.86 -5.64
N ILE A 839 -2.89 -16.58 -6.94
CA ILE A 839 -3.49 -15.34 -7.47
C ILE A 839 -5.02 -15.39 -7.37
N GLN A 840 -5.63 -16.58 -7.50
CA GLN A 840 -7.08 -16.78 -7.45
C GLN A 840 -7.62 -16.99 -6.02
N ASP A 841 -6.83 -17.62 -5.15
CA ASP A 841 -7.04 -17.78 -3.71
C ASP A 841 -5.75 -17.40 -2.95
N PRO A 842 -5.53 -16.10 -2.67
CA PRO A 842 -4.40 -15.65 -1.86
C PRO A 842 -4.37 -16.21 -0.43
N VAL A 843 -5.48 -16.74 0.10
CA VAL A 843 -5.46 -17.39 1.44
C VAL A 843 -4.73 -18.74 1.39
N SER A 844 -4.77 -19.43 0.25
CA SER A 844 -3.93 -20.62 0.04
C SER A 844 -2.42 -20.30 0.00
N PHE A 845 -2.03 -19.11 -0.46
CA PHE A 845 -0.63 -18.63 -0.40
C PHE A 845 -0.15 -18.44 1.04
N LEU A 846 -0.97 -17.85 1.93
CA LEU A 846 -0.60 -17.68 3.34
C LEU A 846 -0.33 -19.05 3.99
N LYS A 847 -1.23 -20.02 3.79
CA LYS A 847 -1.06 -21.39 4.30
C LYS A 847 0.19 -22.08 3.76
N ALA A 848 0.47 -21.95 2.46
CA ALA A 848 1.67 -22.50 1.84
C ALA A 848 2.95 -21.83 2.38
N SER A 849 2.92 -20.51 2.59
CA SER A 849 4.04 -19.73 3.14
C SER A 849 4.33 -20.08 4.60
N GLU A 850 3.31 -20.17 5.45
CA GLU A 850 3.48 -20.61 6.83
C GLU A 850 4.05 -22.02 6.92
N ALA A 851 3.56 -22.95 6.08
CA ALA A 851 4.07 -24.31 6.03
C ALA A 851 5.55 -24.32 5.63
N HIS A 852 5.93 -23.54 4.61
CA HIS A 852 7.30 -23.41 4.14
C HIS A 852 8.23 -22.77 5.20
N LEU A 853 7.78 -21.76 5.94
CA LEU A 853 8.55 -21.17 7.05
C LEU A 853 8.76 -22.17 8.19
N ARG A 854 7.71 -22.90 8.59
CA ARG A 854 7.83 -23.98 9.59
C ARG A 854 8.78 -25.09 9.13
N GLU A 855 8.78 -25.42 7.83
CA GLU A 855 9.68 -26.39 7.20
C GLU A 855 11.17 -25.98 7.25
N LEU A 856 11.43 -24.68 7.34
CA LEU A 856 12.75 -24.06 7.54
C LEU A 856 13.13 -23.87 9.01
N GLY A 857 12.25 -24.23 9.97
CA GLY A 857 12.44 -23.96 11.40
C GLY A 857 12.25 -22.50 11.79
N LEU A 858 11.49 -21.74 11.00
CA LEU A 858 11.18 -20.32 11.24
C LEU A 858 9.76 -20.17 11.81
N ASP A 859 9.56 -19.17 12.67
CA ASP A 859 8.24 -18.81 13.20
C ASP A 859 7.48 -17.93 12.19
N PRO A 860 6.32 -18.36 11.64
CA PRO A 860 5.55 -17.54 10.72
C PRO A 860 5.06 -16.21 11.30
N ILE A 861 4.92 -16.09 12.64
CA ILE A 861 4.49 -14.85 13.29
C ILE A 861 5.54 -13.74 13.07
N GLU A 862 6.82 -14.09 13.18
CA GLU A 862 7.95 -13.17 12.95
C GLU A 862 7.97 -12.61 11.51
N PHE A 863 7.44 -13.37 10.55
CA PHE A 863 7.38 -13.02 9.13
C PHE A 863 6.02 -12.46 8.69
N GLN A 864 5.04 -12.31 9.59
CA GLN A 864 3.65 -11.96 9.25
C GLN A 864 3.56 -10.68 8.41
N SER A 865 4.38 -9.67 8.70
CA SER A 865 4.43 -8.41 7.94
C SER A 865 4.89 -8.60 6.49
N VAL A 866 5.84 -9.51 6.23
CA VAL A 866 6.33 -9.85 4.88
C VAL A 866 5.30 -10.68 4.13
N LEU A 867 4.72 -11.70 4.80
CA LEU A 867 3.69 -12.55 4.20
C LEU A 867 2.47 -11.73 3.80
N TRP A 868 2.05 -10.79 4.65
CA TRP A 868 0.93 -9.89 4.37
C TRP A 868 1.24 -8.95 3.21
N GLU A 869 2.42 -8.34 3.16
CA GLU A 869 2.82 -7.47 2.05
C GLU A 869 2.77 -8.24 0.72
N SER A 870 3.29 -9.47 0.67
CA SER A 870 3.24 -10.31 -0.52
C SER A 870 1.84 -10.84 -0.86
N TYR A 871 0.98 -11.10 0.13
CA TYR A 871 -0.44 -11.38 -0.05
C TYR A 871 -1.19 -10.19 -0.68
N THR A 872 -0.95 -8.95 -0.22
CA THR A 872 -1.56 -7.76 -0.83
C THR A 872 -1.08 -7.51 -2.26
N ASN A 873 0.19 -7.82 -2.57
CA ASN A 873 0.72 -7.78 -3.93
C ASN A 873 0.01 -8.79 -4.85
N LEU A 874 -0.32 -10.00 -4.37
CA LEU A 874 -1.11 -10.98 -5.12
C LEU A 874 -2.57 -10.51 -5.32
N LEU A 875 -3.22 -10.03 -4.25
CA LEU A 875 -4.60 -9.49 -4.31
C LEU A 875 -4.76 -8.32 -5.28
N SER A 876 -3.72 -7.49 -5.46
CA SER A 876 -3.76 -6.30 -6.32
C SER A 876 -4.05 -6.59 -7.80
N GLY A 877 -4.05 -7.87 -8.21
CA GLY A 877 -4.27 -8.28 -9.60
C GLY A 877 -3.10 -7.97 -10.52
N GLU A 878 -1.95 -7.56 -9.97
CA GLU A 878 -0.69 -7.39 -10.69
C GLU A 878 -0.15 -8.75 -11.15
N ARG A 879 -0.72 -9.27 -12.24
CA ARG A 879 -0.35 -10.56 -12.84
C ARG A 879 1.17 -10.69 -12.93
N MET A 880 1.71 -11.71 -12.26
CA MET A 880 3.03 -12.23 -12.61
C MET A 880 2.95 -12.78 -14.03
N ASN A 881 3.37 -11.96 -15.00
CA ASN A 881 3.53 -12.40 -16.38
C ASN A 881 4.75 -13.31 -16.46
N PHE A 882 4.57 -14.56 -16.04
CA PHE A 882 5.43 -15.65 -16.47
C PHE A 882 5.31 -15.72 -18.00
N PRO A 883 6.42 -15.70 -18.73
CA PRO A 883 6.40 -15.80 -20.17
C PRO A 883 6.12 -17.26 -20.55
N GLU A 884 4.84 -17.57 -20.76
CA GLU A 884 4.42 -18.78 -21.46
C GLU A 884 5.22 -18.91 -22.76
N ASN A 885 6.00 -19.99 -22.86
CA ASN A 885 6.64 -20.49 -24.08
C ASN A 885 7.30 -19.43 -24.99
N ARG A 886 8.38 -18.79 -24.51
CA ARG A 886 9.40 -18.21 -25.40
C ARG A 886 10.57 -19.14 -25.64
N VAL A 887 10.29 -20.29 -26.25
CA VAL A 887 11.29 -20.95 -27.09
C VAL A 887 11.49 -20.05 -28.32
N PHE A 888 12.61 -19.34 -28.39
CA PHE A 888 12.98 -18.64 -29.62
C PHE A 888 13.23 -19.70 -30.71
N PRO A 889 12.50 -19.70 -31.86
CA PRO A 889 12.60 -20.76 -32.87
C PRO A 889 13.99 -20.90 -33.50
N GLU A 890 14.82 -19.88 -33.37
CA GLU A 890 16.14 -19.77 -34.02
C GLU A 890 17.17 -20.76 -33.47
N PHE A 891 17.02 -21.24 -32.22
CA PHE A 891 17.93 -22.21 -31.62
C PHE A 891 17.65 -23.69 -31.97
N GLN A 892 16.65 -23.99 -32.80
CA GLN A 892 16.48 -25.33 -33.40
C GLN A 892 17.21 -25.50 -34.74
N ARG A 893 17.87 -24.45 -35.29
CA ARG A 893 18.53 -24.51 -36.60
C ARG A 893 20.07 -24.55 -36.61
N VAL A 894 20.72 -24.49 -35.44
CA VAL A 894 22.20 -24.62 -35.33
C VAL A 894 22.56 -25.95 -34.64
N GLY A 895 21.92 -27.02 -35.12
CA GLY A 895 21.96 -28.37 -34.55
C GLY A 895 21.63 -29.45 -35.57
N ARG A 896 22.17 -29.30 -36.78
CA ARG A 896 22.35 -30.33 -37.81
C ARG A 896 23.69 -30.11 -38.48
#